data_AF-A0A812WLX7-F1
#
_entry.id   AF-A0A812WLX7-F1
#
_cell.length_a   1.000
_cell.length_b   1.000
_cell.length_c   1.000
_cell.angle_alpha   90.00
_cell.angle_beta   90.00
_cell.angle_gamma   90.00
#
_symmetry.space_group_name_H-M   'P 1'
#
loop_
_entity.id
_entity.type
_entity.pdbx_description
1 polymer ?
#
loop_
_entity_poly.entity_id
_entity_poly.type
_entity_poly.pdbx_seq_one_letter_code
_entity_poly.pdbx_strand_id
1 'polypeptide(L)'
;MGDGNSDPNFPGWGLDGRALHQKLPPSMWCVTPQDLRFLRQEVRQAIDQHMVMPIIQPVFDDERPDPFTPEDETIGPNMYNLTDNYIKPLTLDAGRMSWALLRNPEGLPCDLFITHAWQEGAFEFIDKVLASWPRGKRAAWCCVLAMPQSLPRYISRLIAVPRTSPFALALQNASHMLAVPTQVCSIYSRLWCGYEAYLATYYNKVVITARPPLKWLPSAAVALVTFVAGAIAGFFWSAAGKAASVSTETFDTWKDVVHSLQVSYALGAKPPFIFEDVVAACVVLVVLCGRSSRVTAGLNCLGSLALGFILGFWARIFSTLGNLPLRVVTQDPTGKFLLIPLFSIFLVSSEMDRLHALQRKQEASCLQLPKGTRVQDAICGNPEDTNTIQGEIADRWSQVEASVQVLLDSGMSTPALREVRQQEFSVRGLADLKLSRCWLGLAVWLFHFLLYGCSDALLGGVNGILMGSTVVLWCGAERDDKAFLGSLSAKIVTLTFVACYAIAYGFELKELADVQKALVVDLVLLGLAAACFFSHLAGLRGFMRASPTANTKAATLEKPMTKTGSPNVPRVASAVRVGGKAMSTAEIEAQRIEEKRKQARFLAERNARRMNRLTDAPKDQTKPEQAVAGIRVRRIRSDLLVLV
;
A
#
# COMPACT_ATOMS: atom_id res chain seq x y z
N MET A 1 -9.52 32.55 -37.81
CA MET A 1 -9.45 31.61 -36.67
C MET A 1 -8.43 30.58 -37.09
N GLY A 2 -7.16 30.81 -36.71
CA GLY A 2 -6.05 29.99 -37.16
C GLY A 2 -6.20 28.57 -36.65
N ASP A 3 -5.81 27.61 -37.48
CA ASP A 3 -5.89 26.18 -37.22
C ASP A 3 -5.39 25.88 -35.80
N GLY A 4 -6.36 25.58 -34.93
CA GLY A 4 -6.18 25.45 -33.50
C GLY A 4 -5.22 24.31 -33.22
N ASN A 5 -3.95 24.64 -33.03
CA ASN A 5 -2.95 23.71 -32.56
C ASN A 5 -3.27 23.44 -31.09
N SER A 6 -4.19 22.50 -30.84
CA SER A 6 -4.52 22.04 -29.50
C SER A 6 -3.23 21.55 -28.86
N ASP A 7 -2.86 22.12 -27.71
CA ASP A 7 -1.73 21.64 -26.93
C ASP A 7 -1.89 20.12 -26.76
N PRO A 8 -0.92 19.29 -27.20
CA PRO A 8 -1.04 17.84 -27.09
C PRO A 8 -1.18 17.37 -25.63
N ASN A 9 -0.81 18.22 -24.66
CA ASN A 9 -1.03 17.97 -23.24
C ASN A 9 -2.45 18.34 -22.77
N PHE A 10 -3.22 19.08 -23.54
CA PHE A 10 -4.58 19.47 -23.18
C PHE A 10 -5.51 19.29 -24.38
N PRO A 11 -5.78 18.04 -24.79
CA PRO A 11 -6.60 17.75 -25.97
C PRO A 11 -8.04 18.28 -25.86
N GLY A 12 -8.53 18.55 -24.64
CA GLY A 12 -9.82 19.20 -24.42
C GLY A 12 -9.81 20.73 -24.59
N TRP A 13 -8.65 21.36 -24.82
CA TRP A 13 -8.54 22.81 -24.87
C TRP A 13 -9.41 23.44 -25.96
N GLY A 14 -10.24 24.41 -25.59
CA GLY A 14 -11.13 25.12 -26.51
C GLY A 14 -12.48 24.45 -26.73
N LEU A 15 -12.74 23.28 -26.15
CA LEU A 15 -14.06 22.66 -26.16
C LEU A 15 -15.00 23.33 -25.13
N ASP A 16 -16.31 23.29 -25.37
CA ASP A 16 -17.29 23.71 -24.36
C ASP A 16 -17.39 22.66 -23.25
N GLY A 17 -16.78 22.99 -22.11
CA GLY A 17 -16.75 22.11 -20.96
C GLY A 17 -18.12 21.79 -20.39
N ARG A 18 -19.10 22.69 -20.44
CA ARG A 18 -20.45 22.37 -19.95
C ARG A 18 -21.11 21.35 -20.86
N ALA A 19 -21.04 21.56 -22.18
CA ALA A 19 -21.57 20.60 -23.14
C ALA A 19 -20.91 19.22 -22.98
N LEU A 20 -19.61 19.19 -22.68
CA LEU A 20 -18.87 17.95 -22.50
C LEU A 20 -19.34 17.16 -21.26
N HIS A 21 -19.56 17.82 -20.12
CA HIS A 21 -20.12 17.16 -18.93
C HIS A 21 -21.58 16.71 -19.12
N GLN A 22 -22.34 17.36 -19.99
CA GLN A 22 -23.71 16.91 -20.32
C GLN A 22 -23.69 15.69 -21.25
N LYS A 23 -22.73 15.65 -22.17
CA LYS A 23 -22.55 14.56 -23.13
C LYS A 23 -22.03 13.28 -22.46
N LEU A 24 -21.05 13.39 -21.57
CA LEU A 24 -20.38 12.25 -20.95
C LEU A 24 -20.91 11.98 -19.54
N PRO A 25 -21.23 10.72 -19.19
CA PRO A 25 -21.69 10.40 -17.84
C PRO A 25 -20.56 10.64 -16.82
N PRO A 26 -20.87 10.92 -15.54
CA PRO A 26 -19.87 11.15 -14.50
C PRO A 26 -18.85 10.04 -14.30
N SER A 27 -19.24 8.78 -14.57
CA SER A 27 -18.35 7.62 -14.54
C SER A 27 -17.28 7.63 -15.63
N MET A 28 -17.28 8.63 -16.53
CA MET A 28 -16.29 8.84 -17.57
C MET A 28 -15.33 10.01 -17.26
N TRP A 29 -15.50 10.72 -16.14
CA TRP A 29 -14.69 11.89 -15.80
C TRP A 29 -13.44 11.49 -15.00
N CYS A 30 -12.61 10.63 -15.58
CA CYS A 30 -11.51 9.99 -14.87
C CYS A 30 -10.13 10.43 -15.39
N VAL A 31 -9.11 10.15 -14.58
CA VAL A 31 -7.70 10.41 -14.87
C VAL A 31 -6.90 9.11 -14.82
N THR A 32 -5.81 9.05 -15.57
CA THR A 32 -4.88 7.91 -15.57
C THR A 32 -3.72 8.11 -14.57
N PRO A 33 -2.93 7.06 -14.28
CA PRO A 33 -1.66 7.23 -13.55
C PRO A 33 -0.69 8.21 -14.25
N GLN A 34 -0.72 8.26 -15.59
CA GLN A 34 0.15 9.16 -16.33
C GLN A 34 -0.29 10.62 -16.17
N ASP A 35 -1.61 10.86 -16.15
CA ASP A 35 -2.16 12.18 -15.88
C ASP A 35 -1.75 12.67 -14.48
N LEU A 36 -1.76 11.82 -13.46
CA LEU A 36 -1.31 12.21 -12.12
C LEU A 36 0.19 12.53 -12.05
N ARG A 37 1.05 11.79 -12.77
CA ARG A 37 2.47 12.13 -12.88
C ARG A 37 2.68 13.46 -13.58
N PHE A 38 1.93 13.71 -14.66
CA PHE A 38 1.94 14.98 -15.36
C PHE A 38 1.48 16.12 -14.45
N LEU A 39 0.37 15.94 -13.72
CA LEU A 39 -0.11 16.93 -12.75
C LEU A 39 0.94 17.23 -11.69
N ARG A 40 1.64 16.21 -11.16
CA ARG A 40 2.72 16.43 -10.19
C ARG A 40 3.81 17.35 -10.75
N GLN A 41 4.25 17.11 -11.98
CA GLN A 41 5.27 17.92 -12.66
C GLN A 41 4.78 19.35 -12.89
N GLU A 42 3.54 19.50 -13.38
CA GLU A 42 2.91 20.80 -13.61
C GLU A 42 2.77 21.62 -12.31
N VAL A 43 2.39 20.98 -11.21
CA VAL A 43 2.28 21.66 -9.91
C VAL A 43 3.65 22.10 -9.43
N ARG A 44 4.69 21.28 -9.62
CA ARG A 44 6.07 21.66 -9.30
C ARG A 44 6.50 22.89 -10.12
N GLN A 45 6.30 22.85 -11.42
CA GLN A 45 6.60 23.97 -12.30
C GLN A 45 5.79 25.22 -11.93
N ALA A 46 4.52 25.07 -11.54
CA ALA A 46 3.68 26.17 -11.10
C ALA A 46 4.17 26.80 -9.77
N ILE A 47 4.73 26.01 -8.86
CA ILE A 47 5.38 26.51 -7.63
C ILE A 47 6.65 27.29 -8.00
N ASP A 48 7.49 26.72 -8.86
CA ASP A 48 8.75 27.34 -9.30
C ASP A 48 8.50 28.67 -10.03
N GLN A 49 7.39 28.77 -10.78
CA GLN A 49 6.94 29.98 -11.46
C GLN A 49 6.13 30.93 -10.57
N HIS A 50 5.98 30.62 -9.28
CA HIS A 50 5.17 31.39 -8.32
C HIS A 50 3.70 31.57 -8.72
N MET A 51 3.15 30.62 -9.50
CA MET A 51 1.72 30.54 -9.81
C MET A 51 0.94 29.91 -8.65
N VAL A 52 1.53 28.95 -7.95
CA VAL A 52 1.01 28.37 -6.70
C VAL A 52 1.87 28.89 -5.56
N MET A 53 1.26 29.66 -4.65
CA MET A 53 1.96 30.32 -3.55
C MET A 53 1.43 29.82 -2.20
N PRO A 54 2.26 29.76 -1.15
CA PRO A 54 1.80 29.43 0.19
C PRO A 54 0.74 30.41 0.68
N ILE A 55 -0.34 29.90 1.28
CA ILE A 55 -1.40 30.72 1.86
C ILE A 55 -1.10 30.88 3.36
N ILE A 56 -0.46 31.99 3.71
CA ILE A 56 0.01 32.26 5.07
C ILE A 56 -1.14 32.68 6.00
N GLN A 57 -2.16 33.36 5.45
CA GLN A 57 -3.35 33.76 6.18
C GLN A 57 -4.57 33.14 5.50
N PRO A 58 -5.40 32.39 6.25
CA PRO A 58 -6.62 31.84 5.68
C PRO A 58 -7.55 32.99 5.25
N VAL A 59 -8.17 32.85 4.08
CA VAL A 59 -9.06 33.89 3.55
C VAL A 59 -10.44 33.80 4.20
N PHE A 60 -10.80 32.64 4.75
CA PHE A 60 -12.05 32.37 5.45
C PHE A 60 -11.81 31.70 6.82
N ASP A 61 -12.73 31.87 7.77
CA ASP A 61 -12.63 31.34 9.14
C ASP A 61 -12.54 29.80 9.22
N ASP A 62 -12.95 29.11 8.15
CA ASP A 62 -12.90 27.66 7.99
C ASP A 62 -11.72 27.17 7.13
N GLU A 63 -10.99 28.07 6.49
CA GLU A 63 -9.74 27.74 5.81
C GLU A 63 -8.62 27.60 6.84
N ARG A 64 -7.87 26.50 6.73
CA ARG A 64 -6.60 26.38 7.45
C ARG A 64 -5.51 27.01 6.59
N PRO A 65 -4.58 27.78 7.18
CA PRO A 65 -3.40 28.22 6.47
C PRO A 65 -2.71 27.02 5.82
N ASP A 66 -2.14 27.24 4.63
CA ASP A 66 -1.38 26.25 3.89
C ASP A 66 0.09 26.71 3.80
N PRO A 67 0.84 26.66 4.92
CA PRO A 67 2.22 27.14 4.95
C PRO A 67 3.17 26.08 4.37
N PHE A 68 2.85 25.55 3.18
CA PHE A 68 3.78 24.65 2.50
C PHE A 68 5.03 25.45 2.10
N THR A 69 6.19 24.82 2.20
CA THR A 69 7.44 25.42 1.71
C THR A 69 7.62 25.07 0.22
N PRO A 70 7.97 26.00 -0.66
CA PRO A 70 8.23 25.69 -2.08
C PRO A 70 9.25 24.56 -2.28
N GLU A 71 10.16 24.35 -1.34
CA GLU A 71 11.17 23.28 -1.38
C GLU A 71 10.65 21.91 -0.95
N ASP A 72 9.42 21.83 -0.41
CA ASP A 72 8.83 20.58 0.05
C ASP A 72 8.36 19.72 -1.13
N GLU A 73 9.14 18.68 -1.39
CA GLU A 73 8.86 17.64 -2.39
C GLU A 73 7.93 16.53 -1.88
N THR A 74 7.59 16.54 -0.59
CA THR A 74 6.92 15.41 0.08
C THR A 74 5.43 15.65 0.32
N ILE A 75 5.03 16.82 0.83
CA ILE A 75 3.63 17.14 1.11
C ILE A 75 3.10 18.06 0.01
N GLY A 76 3.80 19.17 -0.25
CA GLY A 76 3.41 20.16 -1.26
C GLY A 76 2.16 20.97 -0.85
N PRO A 77 1.60 21.78 -1.76
CA PRO A 77 0.42 22.60 -1.48
C PRO A 77 -0.79 21.72 -1.21
N ASN A 78 -1.70 22.13 -0.33
CA ASN A 78 -2.93 21.38 -0.13
C ASN A 78 -3.88 21.49 -1.35
N MET A 79 -4.94 20.66 -1.38
CA MET A 79 -5.85 20.61 -2.53
C MET A 79 -6.67 21.89 -2.72
N TYR A 80 -6.96 22.66 -1.66
CA TYR A 80 -7.59 23.97 -1.81
C TYR A 80 -6.68 24.90 -2.62
N ASN A 81 -5.43 25.01 -2.19
CA ASN A 81 -4.42 25.86 -2.80
C ASN A 81 -4.13 25.44 -4.25
N LEU A 82 -3.93 24.15 -4.49
CA LEU A 82 -3.79 23.58 -5.83
C LEU A 82 -4.99 23.93 -6.72
N THR A 83 -6.21 23.77 -6.19
CA THR A 83 -7.43 23.98 -6.96
C THR A 83 -7.60 25.45 -7.34
N ASP A 84 -7.41 26.35 -6.38
CA ASP A 84 -7.66 27.78 -6.56
C ASP A 84 -6.58 28.46 -7.39
N ASN A 85 -5.33 28.05 -7.24
CA ASN A 85 -4.21 28.71 -7.90
C ASN A 85 -3.82 28.09 -9.25
N TYR A 86 -4.16 26.82 -9.49
CA TYR A 86 -3.79 26.13 -10.73
C TYR A 86 -4.99 25.53 -11.48
N ILE A 87 -5.77 24.64 -10.86
CA ILE A 87 -6.84 23.90 -11.57
C ILE A 87 -7.95 24.83 -12.09
N LYS A 88 -8.50 25.71 -11.23
CA LYS A 88 -9.59 26.62 -11.60
C LYS A 88 -9.18 27.59 -12.70
N PRO A 89 -8.06 28.34 -12.61
CA PRO A 89 -7.62 29.22 -13.69
C PRO A 89 -7.40 28.47 -15.01
N LEU A 90 -6.67 27.36 -14.98
CA LEU A 90 -6.37 26.57 -16.19
C LEU A 90 -7.64 26.08 -16.87
N THR A 91 -8.54 25.45 -16.11
CA THR A 91 -9.78 24.90 -16.66
C THR A 91 -10.79 25.98 -17.08
N LEU A 92 -10.78 27.14 -16.43
CA LEU A 92 -11.57 28.30 -16.83
C LEU A 92 -11.16 28.79 -18.22
N ASP A 93 -9.86 28.97 -18.44
CA ASP A 93 -9.29 29.42 -19.71
C ASP A 93 -9.48 28.39 -20.83
N ALA A 94 -9.45 27.10 -20.47
CA ALA A 94 -9.59 25.99 -21.43
C ALA A 94 -11.03 25.70 -21.90
N GLY A 95 -12.06 26.37 -21.35
CA GLY A 95 -13.46 26.14 -21.72
C GLY A 95 -14.37 25.68 -20.57
N ARG A 96 -13.98 25.87 -19.31
CA ARG A 96 -14.75 25.59 -18.09
C ARG A 96 -15.13 24.11 -17.89
N MET A 97 -14.27 23.19 -18.33
CA MET A 97 -14.40 21.75 -18.06
C MET A 97 -13.76 21.33 -16.73
N SER A 98 -13.84 20.06 -16.37
CA SER A 98 -13.04 19.48 -15.29
C SER A 98 -11.65 19.18 -15.81
N TRP A 99 -10.66 19.10 -14.93
CA TRP A 99 -9.30 18.79 -15.34
C TRP A 99 -9.22 17.40 -16.00
N ALA A 100 -10.01 16.44 -15.50
CA ALA A 100 -10.13 15.11 -16.10
C ALA A 100 -10.58 15.16 -17.57
N LEU A 101 -11.62 15.95 -17.88
CA LEU A 101 -12.11 16.08 -19.26
C LEU A 101 -11.23 16.99 -20.13
N LEU A 102 -10.46 17.90 -19.52
CA LEU A 102 -9.43 18.65 -20.23
C LEU A 102 -8.32 17.72 -20.76
N ARG A 103 -7.94 16.73 -19.95
CA ARG A 103 -6.95 15.70 -20.31
C ARG A 103 -7.52 14.61 -21.20
N ASN A 104 -8.78 14.23 -20.99
CA ASN A 104 -9.42 13.10 -21.64
C ASN A 104 -10.81 13.51 -22.14
N PRO A 105 -10.92 14.26 -23.26
CA PRO A 105 -12.19 14.82 -23.73
C PRO A 105 -13.20 13.77 -24.19
N GLU A 106 -12.75 12.56 -24.53
CA GLU A 106 -13.63 11.43 -24.83
C GLU A 106 -14.13 10.69 -23.56
N GLY A 107 -13.56 11.05 -22.40
CA GLY A 107 -13.79 10.39 -21.13
C GLY A 107 -13.07 9.05 -20.99
N LEU A 108 -12.96 8.59 -19.74
CA LEU A 108 -12.34 7.31 -19.38
C LEU A 108 -13.22 6.56 -18.38
N PRO A 109 -13.52 5.27 -18.59
CA PRO A 109 -14.38 4.53 -17.68
C PRO A 109 -13.76 4.40 -16.28
N CYS A 110 -14.57 4.66 -15.26
CA CYS A 110 -14.14 4.65 -13.86
C CYS A 110 -13.88 3.22 -13.35
N ASP A 111 -12.61 2.84 -13.21
CA ASP A 111 -12.22 1.57 -12.61
C ASP A 111 -12.01 1.67 -11.08
N LEU A 112 -11.54 2.85 -10.64
CA LEU A 112 -11.11 3.18 -9.28
C LEU A 112 -11.74 4.50 -8.82
N PHE A 113 -12.30 4.53 -7.61
CA PHE A 113 -12.78 5.76 -6.98
C PHE A 113 -11.80 6.20 -5.90
N ILE A 114 -11.42 7.48 -5.84
CA ILE A 114 -10.49 8.00 -4.83
C ILE A 114 -11.25 8.91 -3.86
N THR A 115 -11.24 8.56 -2.57
CA THR A 115 -11.70 9.46 -1.49
C THR A 115 -10.50 10.08 -0.79
N HIS A 116 -10.58 11.37 -0.49
CA HIS A 116 -9.47 12.12 0.08
C HIS A 116 -9.94 13.39 0.80
N ALA A 117 -9.07 13.97 1.63
CA ALA A 117 -9.31 15.27 2.25
C ALA A 117 -8.77 16.40 1.37
N TRP A 118 -9.41 17.57 1.43
CA TRP A 118 -8.90 18.75 0.72
C TRP A 118 -7.72 19.43 1.44
N GLN A 119 -7.56 19.16 2.74
CA GLN A 119 -6.40 19.61 3.52
C GLN A 119 -5.14 18.76 3.25
N GLU A 120 -5.24 17.72 2.42
CA GLU A 120 -4.12 16.87 2.05
C GLU A 120 -3.18 17.60 1.09
N GLY A 121 -1.86 17.40 1.28
CA GLY A 121 -0.84 17.89 0.36
C GLY A 121 -0.89 17.19 -1.00
N ALA A 122 -0.79 17.95 -2.08
CA ALA A 122 -0.89 17.45 -3.45
C ALA A 122 0.19 16.41 -3.79
N PHE A 123 1.41 16.60 -3.32
CA PHE A 123 2.51 15.66 -3.54
C PHE A 123 2.33 14.38 -2.74
N GLU A 124 1.95 14.51 -1.46
CA GLU A 124 1.61 13.37 -0.61
C GLU A 124 0.50 12.53 -1.26
N PHE A 125 -0.58 13.18 -1.71
CA PHE A 125 -1.71 12.55 -2.37
C PHE A 125 -1.30 11.79 -3.63
N ILE A 126 -0.62 12.47 -4.56
CA ILE A 126 -0.27 11.87 -5.85
C ILE A 126 0.65 10.65 -5.62
N ASP A 127 1.63 10.76 -4.75
CA ASP A 127 2.59 9.68 -4.48
C ASP A 127 1.90 8.48 -3.83
N LYS A 128 1.00 8.71 -2.87
CA LYS A 128 0.20 7.65 -2.23
C LYS A 128 -0.73 6.96 -3.23
N VAL A 129 -1.40 7.72 -4.08
CA VAL A 129 -2.31 7.20 -5.11
C VAL A 129 -1.54 6.35 -6.12
N LEU A 130 -0.41 6.85 -6.63
CA LEU A 130 0.41 6.14 -7.61
C LEU A 130 1.02 4.86 -7.01
N ALA A 131 1.52 4.91 -5.78
CA ALA A 131 2.11 3.75 -5.11
C ALA A 131 1.08 2.67 -4.74
N SER A 132 -0.19 3.07 -4.57
CA SER A 132 -1.28 2.18 -4.15
C SER A 132 -2.28 1.86 -5.25
N TRP A 133 -1.97 2.24 -6.49
CA TRP A 133 -2.83 2.02 -7.64
C TRP A 133 -3.08 0.50 -7.84
N PRO A 134 -4.33 0.00 -7.74
CA PRO A 134 -4.58 -1.43 -7.87
C PRO A 134 -4.23 -1.94 -9.27
N ARG A 135 -3.62 -3.13 -9.34
CA ARG A 135 -3.22 -3.75 -10.61
C ARG A 135 -4.44 -3.94 -11.52
N GLY A 136 -4.26 -3.67 -12.81
CA GLY A 136 -5.28 -3.81 -13.85
C GLY A 136 -6.32 -2.69 -13.91
N LYS A 137 -6.26 -1.69 -13.01
CA LYS A 137 -7.11 -0.49 -13.10
C LYS A 137 -6.45 0.54 -13.99
N ARG A 138 -7.19 1.17 -14.90
CA ARG A 138 -6.64 2.09 -15.91
C ARG A 138 -6.91 3.55 -15.58
N ALA A 139 -8.09 3.84 -15.06
CA ALA A 139 -8.51 5.21 -14.75
C ALA A 139 -9.18 5.31 -13.37
N ALA A 140 -9.04 6.49 -12.76
CA ALA A 140 -9.61 6.79 -11.46
C ALA A 140 -10.42 8.08 -11.47
N TRP A 141 -11.51 8.08 -10.72
CA TRP A 141 -12.28 9.27 -10.40
C TRP A 141 -11.76 9.91 -9.11
N CYS A 142 -11.53 11.22 -9.13
CA CYS A 142 -11.09 11.99 -7.96
C CYS A 142 -11.76 13.36 -7.97
N CYS A 143 -12.39 13.77 -6.87
CA CYS A 143 -13.30 14.93 -6.88
C CYS A 143 -12.61 16.24 -7.26
N VAL A 144 -11.34 16.43 -6.87
CA VAL A 144 -10.57 17.64 -7.20
C VAL A 144 -10.32 17.78 -8.70
N LEU A 145 -10.22 16.66 -9.44
CA LEU A 145 -9.89 16.64 -10.87
C LEU A 145 -11.10 16.40 -11.77
N ALA A 146 -12.07 15.60 -11.30
CA ALA A 146 -13.22 15.15 -12.07
C ALA A 146 -14.37 16.15 -12.09
N MET A 147 -14.51 16.97 -11.04
CA MET A 147 -15.57 17.98 -10.96
C MET A 147 -15.17 19.27 -11.69
N PRO A 148 -16.11 20.01 -12.29
CA PRO A 148 -15.84 21.28 -12.95
C PRO A 148 -15.60 22.41 -11.93
N GLN A 149 -14.42 22.42 -11.31
CA GLN A 149 -14.07 23.32 -10.20
C GLN A 149 -14.26 24.81 -10.53
N SER A 150 -14.16 25.19 -11.81
CA SER A 150 -14.40 26.56 -12.30
C SER A 150 -15.88 26.96 -12.41
N LEU A 151 -16.82 26.06 -12.09
CA LEU A 151 -18.27 26.25 -12.18
C LEU A 151 -19.01 25.95 -10.85
N PRO A 152 -18.83 26.77 -9.80
CA PRO A 152 -19.36 26.48 -8.46
C PRO A 152 -20.89 26.31 -8.42
N ARG A 153 -21.65 27.18 -9.11
CA ARG A 153 -23.12 27.06 -9.20
C ARG A 153 -23.57 25.77 -9.91
N TYR A 154 -22.76 25.26 -10.84
CA TYR A 154 -23.05 24.01 -11.53
C TYR A 154 -22.77 22.83 -10.60
N ILE A 155 -21.66 22.85 -9.86
CA ILE A 155 -21.34 21.85 -8.83
C ILE A 155 -22.46 21.74 -7.81
N SER A 156 -22.96 22.86 -7.26
CA SER A 156 -24.07 22.83 -6.28
C SER A 156 -25.31 22.10 -6.81
N ARG A 157 -25.63 22.22 -8.11
CA ARG A 157 -26.73 21.48 -8.74
C ARG A 157 -26.41 20.00 -8.90
N LEU A 158 -25.16 19.68 -9.26
CA LEU A 158 -24.71 18.31 -9.46
C LEU A 158 -24.73 17.50 -8.15
N ILE A 159 -24.51 18.14 -7.00
CA ILE A 159 -24.46 17.46 -5.68
C ILE A 159 -25.72 17.64 -4.84
N ALA A 160 -26.73 18.37 -5.36
CA ALA A 160 -27.97 18.66 -4.64
C ALA A 160 -28.71 17.41 -4.16
N VAL A 161 -28.58 16.30 -4.90
CA VAL A 161 -29.10 14.98 -4.52
C VAL A 161 -27.92 14.02 -4.40
N PRO A 162 -27.45 13.71 -3.17
CA PRO A 162 -26.22 12.94 -2.97
C PRO A 162 -26.20 11.59 -3.70
N ARG A 163 -27.31 10.82 -3.71
CA ARG A 163 -27.39 9.51 -4.40
C ARG A 163 -27.19 9.56 -5.92
N THR A 164 -27.56 10.66 -6.57
CA THR A 164 -27.46 10.84 -8.02
C THR A 164 -26.33 11.77 -8.43
N SER A 165 -25.47 12.12 -7.47
CA SER A 165 -24.35 13.01 -7.72
C SER A 165 -23.32 12.36 -8.66
N PRO A 166 -22.47 13.16 -9.31
CA PRO A 166 -21.37 12.64 -10.13
C PRO A 166 -20.49 11.61 -9.42
N PHE A 167 -20.16 11.84 -8.15
CA PHE A 167 -19.29 10.94 -7.40
C PHE A 167 -20.02 9.66 -7.00
N ALA A 168 -21.32 9.70 -6.70
CA ALA A 168 -22.10 8.49 -6.40
C ALA A 168 -22.21 7.59 -7.64
N LEU A 169 -22.44 8.18 -8.81
CA LEU A 169 -22.49 7.47 -10.09
C LEU A 169 -21.12 6.91 -10.49
N ALA A 170 -20.03 7.67 -10.27
CA ALA A 170 -18.68 7.18 -10.51
C ALA A 170 -18.33 6.01 -9.57
N LEU A 171 -18.61 6.15 -8.26
CA LEU A 171 -18.38 5.10 -7.27
C LEU A 171 -19.22 3.85 -7.55
N GLN A 172 -20.47 4.00 -8.02
CA GLN A 172 -21.30 2.87 -8.43
C GLN A 172 -20.64 2.05 -9.54
N ASN A 173 -20.00 2.71 -10.51
CA ASN A 173 -19.30 2.06 -11.63
C ASN A 173 -17.91 1.54 -11.25
N ALA A 174 -17.25 2.17 -10.28
CA ALA A 174 -15.93 1.75 -9.82
C ALA A 174 -15.96 0.33 -9.24
N SER A 175 -14.90 -0.43 -9.48
CA SER A 175 -14.72 -1.74 -8.85
C SER A 175 -14.08 -1.64 -7.46
N HIS A 176 -13.27 -0.59 -7.27
CA HIS A 176 -12.46 -0.38 -6.08
C HIS A 176 -12.59 1.06 -5.62
N MET A 177 -12.40 1.27 -4.33
CA MET A 177 -12.23 2.58 -3.72
C MET A 177 -10.87 2.66 -3.03
N LEU A 178 -10.13 3.73 -3.27
CA LEU A 178 -8.87 4.04 -2.61
C LEU A 178 -9.11 5.16 -1.61
N ALA A 179 -8.96 4.86 -0.32
CA ALA A 179 -9.02 5.84 0.75
C ALA A 179 -7.62 6.37 1.01
N VAL A 180 -7.42 7.67 0.79
CA VAL A 180 -6.10 8.31 0.91
C VAL A 180 -5.99 9.01 2.26
N PRO A 181 -5.21 8.47 3.23
CA PRO A 181 -4.98 9.14 4.50
C PRO A 181 -4.09 10.37 4.31
N THR A 182 -4.26 11.38 5.16
CA THR A 182 -3.37 12.53 5.19
C THR A 182 -2.81 12.75 6.59
N GLN A 183 -1.62 13.32 6.68
CA GLN A 183 -0.99 13.68 7.95
C GLN A 183 -1.69 14.85 8.66
N VAL A 184 -2.54 15.61 7.95
CA VAL A 184 -3.16 16.84 8.48
C VAL A 184 -4.48 16.56 9.23
N CYS A 185 -5.29 15.63 8.74
CA CYS A 185 -6.59 15.28 9.32
C CYS A 185 -7.05 13.87 8.91
N SER A 186 -8.00 13.31 9.65
CA SER A 186 -8.72 12.14 9.16
C SER A 186 -9.69 12.57 8.06
N ILE A 187 -9.67 11.88 6.92
CA ILE A 187 -10.64 12.12 5.85
C ILE A 187 -12.09 11.92 6.34
N TYR A 188 -12.30 11.04 7.32
CA TYR A 188 -13.62 10.75 7.89
C TYR A 188 -14.13 11.83 8.84
N SER A 189 -13.34 12.87 9.11
CA SER A 189 -13.86 14.10 9.74
C SER A 189 -14.71 14.93 8.78
N ARG A 190 -14.68 14.60 7.47
CA ARG A 190 -15.45 15.28 6.43
C ARG A 190 -16.66 14.43 6.04
N LEU A 191 -17.83 15.04 6.09
CA LEU A 191 -19.10 14.34 5.91
C LEU A 191 -19.22 13.67 4.52
N TRP A 192 -18.74 14.33 3.46
CA TRP A 192 -18.72 13.74 2.12
C TRP A 192 -17.88 12.47 2.04
N CYS A 193 -16.72 12.40 2.70
CA CYS A 193 -15.90 11.18 2.73
C CYS A 193 -16.57 10.06 3.55
N GLY A 194 -17.30 10.42 4.61
CA GLY A 194 -18.17 9.48 5.34
C GLY A 194 -19.28 8.91 4.46
N TYR A 195 -19.92 9.77 3.65
CA TYR A 195 -20.94 9.35 2.68
C TYR A 195 -20.37 8.48 1.56
N GLU A 196 -19.17 8.75 1.07
CA GLU A 196 -18.48 7.89 0.10
C GLU A 196 -18.20 6.50 0.69
N ALA A 197 -17.81 6.41 1.97
CA ALA A 197 -17.64 5.13 2.66
C ALA A 197 -18.97 4.36 2.83
N TYR A 198 -20.06 5.09 3.08
CA TYR A 198 -21.42 4.53 3.05
C TYR A 198 -21.72 3.91 1.68
N LEU A 199 -21.59 4.68 0.61
CA LEU A 199 -21.86 4.21 -0.75
C LEU A 199 -20.98 3.03 -1.14
N ALA A 200 -19.70 3.04 -0.76
CA ALA A 200 -18.80 1.93 -1.02
C ALA A 200 -19.24 0.65 -0.30
N THR A 201 -19.78 0.78 0.92
CA THR A 201 -20.35 -0.35 1.65
C THR A 201 -21.64 -0.82 1.01
N TYR A 202 -22.53 0.10 0.64
CA TYR A 202 -23.80 -0.18 -0.03
C TYR A 202 -23.61 -0.89 -1.37
N TYR A 203 -22.64 -0.46 -2.18
CA TYR A 203 -22.31 -1.08 -3.47
C TYR A 203 -21.32 -2.24 -3.37
N ASN A 204 -21.01 -2.74 -2.17
CA ASN A 204 -20.09 -3.84 -1.92
C ASN A 204 -18.70 -3.66 -2.55
N LYS A 205 -18.17 -2.43 -2.54
CA LYS A 205 -16.85 -2.12 -3.08
C LYS A 205 -15.75 -2.64 -2.18
N VAL A 206 -14.62 -2.96 -2.80
CA VAL A 206 -13.33 -3.20 -2.14
C VAL A 206 -12.71 -1.84 -1.84
N VAL A 207 -12.56 -1.50 -0.56
CA VAL A 207 -11.90 -0.27 -0.11
C VAL A 207 -10.47 -0.60 0.31
N ILE A 208 -9.48 0.15 -0.17
CA ILE A 208 -8.06 -0.06 0.18
C ILE A 208 -7.51 1.24 0.76
N THR A 209 -6.71 1.16 1.81
CA THR A 209 -5.96 2.32 2.34
C THR A 209 -4.72 2.58 1.47
N ALA A 210 -4.61 3.80 0.93
CA ALA A 210 -3.44 4.26 0.20
C ALA A 210 -2.23 4.39 1.14
N ARG A 211 -1.04 4.21 0.57
CA ARG A 211 0.24 4.19 1.29
C ARG A 211 1.30 4.85 0.41
N PRO A 212 2.26 5.58 1.00
CA PRO A 212 3.36 6.15 0.23
C PRO A 212 4.27 5.04 -0.35
N PRO A 213 5.10 5.35 -1.34
CA PRO A 213 6.10 4.41 -1.83
C PRO A 213 7.01 3.96 -0.68
N LEU A 214 7.27 2.65 -0.60
CA LEU A 214 8.14 2.11 0.44
C LEU A 214 9.59 2.54 0.19
N LYS A 215 10.20 3.26 1.13
CA LYS A 215 11.63 3.55 1.13
C LYS A 215 12.40 2.30 1.57
N TRP A 216 12.52 1.32 0.68
CA TRP A 216 13.10 0.00 0.99
C TRP A 216 14.64 0.01 1.06
N LEU A 217 15.30 0.98 0.41
CA LEU A 217 16.76 1.07 0.31
C LEU A 217 17.48 1.03 1.67
N PRO A 218 17.09 1.82 2.70
CA PRO A 218 17.75 1.75 4.00
C PRO A 218 17.64 0.37 4.64
N SER A 219 16.49 -0.29 4.53
CA SER A 219 16.28 -1.61 5.14
C SER A 219 16.99 -2.73 4.40
N ALA A 220 17.00 -2.68 3.07
CA ALA A 220 17.84 -3.58 2.28
C ALA A 220 19.34 -3.36 2.57
N ALA A 221 19.76 -2.10 2.77
CA ALA A 221 21.12 -1.80 3.17
C ALA A 221 21.47 -2.39 4.54
N VAL A 222 20.59 -2.28 5.54
CA VAL A 222 20.80 -2.90 6.87
C VAL A 222 20.87 -4.43 6.77
N ALA A 223 19.96 -5.07 6.02
CA ALA A 223 19.99 -6.51 5.80
C ALA A 223 21.28 -6.94 5.09
N LEU A 224 21.73 -6.18 4.07
CA LEU A 224 22.96 -6.45 3.35
C LEU A 224 24.20 -6.28 4.25
N VAL A 225 24.27 -5.20 5.03
CA VAL A 225 25.40 -4.92 5.93
C VAL A 225 25.52 -6.02 6.99
N THR A 226 24.41 -6.43 7.61
CA THR A 226 24.41 -7.51 8.61
C THR A 226 24.80 -8.86 8.00
N PHE A 227 24.33 -9.16 6.78
CA PHE A 227 24.75 -10.35 6.04
C PHE A 227 26.25 -10.36 5.72
N VAL A 228 26.78 -9.24 5.20
CA VAL A 228 28.21 -9.11 4.87
C VAL A 228 29.09 -9.20 6.12
N ALA A 229 28.68 -8.56 7.23
CA ALA A 229 29.38 -8.66 8.50
C ALA A 229 29.45 -10.11 9.00
N GLY A 230 28.33 -10.85 8.90
CA GLY A 230 28.30 -12.29 9.17
C GLY A 230 29.29 -13.05 8.29
N ALA A 231 29.30 -12.82 6.99
CA ALA A 231 30.19 -13.51 6.04
C ALA A 231 31.67 -13.26 6.32
N ILE A 232 32.03 -12.02 6.65
CA ILE A 232 33.39 -11.66 7.06
C ILE A 232 33.77 -12.42 8.34
N ALA A 233 32.90 -12.42 9.36
CA ALA A 233 33.16 -13.12 10.61
C ALA A 233 33.34 -14.64 10.41
N GLY A 234 32.48 -15.26 9.60
CA GLY A 234 32.58 -16.70 9.28
C GLY A 234 33.86 -17.06 8.54
N PHE A 235 34.28 -16.21 7.60
CA PHE A 235 35.54 -16.39 6.88
C PHE A 235 36.74 -16.34 7.82
N PHE A 236 36.83 -15.31 8.68
CA PHE A 236 37.94 -15.16 9.62
C PHE A 236 37.95 -16.23 10.70
N TRP A 237 36.78 -16.69 11.17
CA TRP A 237 36.67 -17.81 12.11
C TRP A 237 37.27 -19.09 11.53
N SER A 238 36.92 -19.42 10.28
CA SER A 238 37.51 -20.55 9.56
C SER A 238 39.03 -20.40 9.41
N ALA A 239 39.52 -19.20 9.10
CA ALA A 239 40.94 -18.93 8.97
C ALA A 239 41.70 -19.08 10.30
N ALA A 240 41.14 -18.58 11.41
CA ALA A 240 41.72 -18.68 12.75
C ALA A 240 41.81 -20.14 13.23
N GLY A 241 40.77 -20.94 12.96
CA GLY A 241 40.79 -22.38 13.26
C GLY A 241 41.94 -23.11 12.55
N LYS A 242 42.23 -22.73 11.30
CA LYS A 242 43.38 -23.27 10.55
C LYS A 242 44.72 -22.79 11.14
N ALA A 243 44.84 -21.52 11.53
CA ALA A 243 46.07 -21.01 12.12
C ALA A 243 46.40 -21.68 13.47
N ALA A 244 45.37 -22.00 14.26
CA ALA A 244 45.53 -22.72 15.52
C ALA A 244 45.95 -24.19 15.35
N SER A 245 45.68 -24.81 14.18
CA SER A 245 46.02 -26.20 13.90
C SER A 245 47.41 -26.41 13.28
N VAL A 246 48.20 -25.35 13.06
CA VAL A 246 49.47 -25.39 12.31
C VAL A 246 50.69 -25.85 13.13
N SER A 247 50.56 -26.15 14.44
CA SER A 247 51.72 -26.49 15.28
C SER A 247 52.12 -27.97 15.35
N THR A 248 51.62 -28.86 14.48
CA THR A 248 52.04 -30.28 14.46
C THR A 248 52.51 -30.71 13.07
N GLU A 249 53.82 -30.82 12.90
CA GLU A 249 54.58 -30.89 11.64
C GLU A 249 54.49 -32.20 10.83
N THR A 250 53.53 -33.09 11.07
CA THR A 250 53.39 -34.30 10.23
C THR A 250 51.94 -34.63 9.97
N PHE A 251 51.40 -34.18 8.84
CA PHE A 251 50.05 -34.58 8.46
C PHE A 251 49.82 -34.83 6.96
N ASP A 252 49.38 -36.06 6.72
CA ASP A 252 48.45 -36.44 5.66
C ASP A 252 47.19 -35.57 5.77
N THR A 253 47.04 -34.67 4.81
CA THR A 253 45.96 -33.66 4.68
C THR A 253 44.54 -34.17 4.90
N TRP A 254 44.28 -35.47 4.77
CA TRP A 254 42.96 -36.06 5.01
C TRP A 254 42.70 -36.39 6.48
N LYS A 255 43.71 -36.91 7.19
CA LYS A 255 43.58 -37.24 8.62
C LYS A 255 43.37 -35.99 9.45
N ASP A 256 43.92 -34.85 9.04
CA ASP A 256 43.77 -33.56 9.71
C ASP A 256 42.39 -32.94 9.56
N VAL A 257 41.78 -33.02 8.37
CA VAL A 257 40.40 -32.56 8.17
C VAL A 257 39.45 -33.43 8.99
N VAL A 258 39.69 -34.74 9.04
CA VAL A 258 38.95 -35.67 9.90
C VAL A 258 39.22 -35.39 11.37
N HIS A 259 40.45 -35.13 11.79
CA HIS A 259 40.78 -34.82 13.17
C HIS A 259 40.21 -33.46 13.58
N SER A 260 40.17 -32.46 12.72
CA SER A 260 39.55 -31.15 13.02
C SER A 260 38.03 -31.28 13.14
N LEU A 261 37.39 -32.09 12.29
CA LEU A 261 35.99 -32.46 12.40
C LEU A 261 35.71 -33.31 13.67
N GLN A 262 36.58 -34.27 13.99
CA GLN A 262 36.49 -35.15 15.15
C GLN A 262 36.82 -34.43 16.46
N VAL A 263 37.74 -33.47 16.48
CA VAL A 263 38.07 -32.61 17.64
C VAL A 263 36.93 -31.62 17.89
N SER A 264 36.32 -31.07 16.83
CA SER A 264 35.06 -30.33 16.97
C SER A 264 33.95 -31.24 17.53
N TYR A 265 33.87 -32.49 17.08
CA TYR A 265 32.94 -33.49 17.60
C TYR A 265 33.24 -33.88 19.07
N ALA A 266 34.51 -34.00 19.45
CA ALA A 266 34.99 -34.44 20.76
C ALA A 266 34.95 -33.32 21.81
N LEU A 267 35.07 -32.06 21.40
CA LEU A 267 34.81 -30.89 22.25
C LEU A 267 33.30 -30.62 22.44
N GLY A 268 32.42 -31.47 21.88
CA GLY A 268 30.97 -31.36 21.98
C GLY A 268 30.35 -30.18 21.22
N ALA A 269 31.16 -29.30 20.63
CA ALA A 269 30.72 -28.16 19.85
C ALA A 269 30.65 -28.57 18.38
N LYS A 270 29.45 -28.90 17.89
CA LYS A 270 29.13 -29.08 16.46
C LYS A 270 28.93 -27.69 15.81
N PRO A 271 29.98 -26.99 15.32
CA PRO A 271 29.87 -25.55 15.12
C PRO A 271 28.94 -25.14 13.95
N PRO A 272 28.94 -25.80 12.77
CA PRO A 272 28.04 -25.40 11.69
C PRO A 272 26.58 -25.76 12.01
N PHE A 273 26.33 -26.81 12.80
CA PHE A 273 24.98 -27.22 13.19
C PHE A 273 24.34 -26.20 14.14
N ILE A 274 25.10 -25.62 15.07
CA ILE A 274 24.59 -24.56 15.97
C ILE A 274 24.09 -23.35 15.16
N PHE A 275 24.80 -22.95 14.10
CA PHE A 275 24.35 -21.81 13.28
C PHE A 275 23.17 -22.17 12.38
N GLU A 276 23.10 -23.39 11.84
CA GLU A 276 21.90 -23.89 11.14
C GLU A 276 20.68 -23.85 12.07
N ASP A 277 20.83 -24.33 13.30
CA ASP A 277 19.80 -24.32 14.34
C ASP A 277 19.42 -22.88 14.74
N VAL A 278 20.37 -21.96 14.84
CA VAL A 278 20.12 -20.53 15.11
C VAL A 278 19.33 -19.88 13.99
N VAL A 279 19.67 -20.14 12.72
CA VAL A 279 18.91 -19.61 11.58
C VAL A 279 17.48 -20.17 11.58
N ALA A 280 17.33 -21.48 11.75
CA ALA A 280 16.02 -22.12 11.82
C ALA A 280 15.20 -21.57 13.00
N ALA A 281 15.81 -21.43 14.18
CA ALA A 281 15.19 -20.84 15.36
C ALA A 281 14.79 -19.39 15.10
N CYS A 282 15.63 -18.58 14.44
CA CYS A 282 15.29 -17.20 14.07
C CYS A 282 14.08 -17.16 13.12
N VAL A 283 14.03 -18.03 12.12
CA VAL A 283 12.88 -18.12 11.19
C VAL A 283 11.60 -18.49 11.95
N VAL A 284 11.66 -19.53 12.79
CA VAL A 284 10.52 -19.97 13.62
C VAL A 284 10.09 -18.85 14.57
N LEU A 285 11.03 -18.21 15.26
CA LEU A 285 10.74 -17.10 16.16
C LEU A 285 10.20 -15.89 15.42
N VAL A 286 10.63 -15.57 14.20
CA VAL A 286 10.03 -14.49 13.39
C VAL A 286 8.57 -14.80 13.08
N VAL A 287 8.27 -16.06 12.72
CA VAL A 287 6.91 -16.51 12.44
C VAL A 287 6.02 -16.43 13.69
N LEU A 288 6.53 -16.85 14.85
CA LEU A 288 5.81 -16.90 16.12
C LEU A 288 5.71 -15.52 16.80
N CYS A 289 6.79 -14.74 16.83
CA CYS A 289 6.93 -13.46 17.52
C CYS A 289 6.52 -12.25 16.67
N GLY A 290 5.94 -12.46 15.48
CA GLY A 290 5.60 -11.42 14.50
C GLY A 290 4.57 -10.35 14.96
N ARG A 291 4.24 -10.30 16.25
CA ARG A 291 3.50 -9.21 16.91
C ARG A 291 4.38 -8.02 17.28
N SER A 292 5.66 -8.24 17.60
CA SER A 292 6.58 -7.16 17.98
C SER A 292 7.51 -6.79 16.83
N SER A 293 7.39 -5.55 16.34
CA SER A 293 8.25 -5.05 15.26
C SER A 293 9.72 -5.00 15.67
N ARG A 294 10.02 -4.62 16.92
CA ARG A 294 11.41 -4.57 17.43
C ARG A 294 12.03 -5.95 17.52
N VAL A 295 11.29 -6.94 18.03
CA VAL A 295 11.75 -8.34 18.10
C VAL A 295 11.97 -8.90 16.70
N THR A 296 11.05 -8.64 15.77
CA THR A 296 11.18 -9.08 14.37
C THR A 296 12.44 -8.50 13.72
N ALA A 297 12.71 -7.19 13.91
CA ALA A 297 13.92 -6.57 13.39
C ALA A 297 15.19 -7.20 13.98
N GLY A 298 15.22 -7.41 15.30
CA GLY A 298 16.34 -8.06 15.98
C GLY A 298 16.59 -9.48 15.48
N LEU A 299 15.53 -10.28 15.30
CA LEU A 299 15.61 -11.65 14.76
C LEU A 299 16.03 -11.66 13.29
N ASN A 300 15.57 -10.71 12.47
CA ASN A 300 16.00 -10.59 11.08
C ASN A 300 17.50 -10.27 11.00
N CYS A 301 18.00 -9.37 11.84
CA CYS A 301 19.44 -9.05 11.91
C CYS A 301 20.27 -10.25 12.38
N LEU A 302 19.83 -10.93 13.46
CA LEU A 302 20.52 -12.11 13.98
C LEU A 302 20.55 -13.25 12.96
N GLY A 303 19.41 -13.54 12.32
CA GLY A 303 19.31 -14.52 11.25
C GLY A 303 20.21 -14.18 10.06
N SER A 304 20.25 -12.90 9.65
CA SER A 304 21.09 -12.46 8.51
C SER A 304 22.57 -12.59 8.83
N LEU A 305 22.98 -12.25 10.06
CA LEU A 305 24.35 -12.41 10.53
C LEU A 305 24.77 -13.87 10.60
N ALA A 306 23.91 -14.75 11.15
CA ALA A 306 24.18 -16.19 11.22
C ALA A 306 24.29 -16.81 9.81
N LEU A 307 23.42 -16.39 8.89
CA LEU A 307 23.43 -16.87 7.50
C LEU A 307 24.69 -16.41 6.74
N GLY A 308 25.10 -15.16 6.95
CA GLY A 308 26.38 -14.66 6.45
C GLY A 308 27.53 -15.50 6.97
N PHE A 309 27.58 -15.76 8.28
CA PHE A 309 28.62 -16.57 8.93
C PHE A 309 28.75 -17.96 8.29
N ILE A 310 27.63 -18.66 8.08
CA ILE A 310 27.59 -19.95 7.39
C ILE A 310 28.21 -19.84 6.00
N LEU A 311 27.81 -18.84 5.20
CA LEU A 311 28.33 -18.65 3.85
C LEU A 311 29.85 -18.40 3.84
N GLY A 312 30.35 -17.51 4.71
CA GLY A 312 31.77 -17.20 4.81
C GLY A 312 32.63 -18.40 5.24
N PHE A 313 32.12 -19.17 6.19
CA PHE A 313 32.75 -20.42 6.66
C PHE A 313 32.85 -21.45 5.53
N TRP A 314 31.75 -21.70 4.82
CA TRP A 314 31.73 -22.65 3.70
C TRP A 314 32.60 -22.18 2.54
N ALA A 315 32.51 -20.92 2.12
CA ALA A 315 33.33 -20.37 1.04
C ALA A 315 34.83 -20.61 1.29
N ARG A 316 35.28 -20.46 2.55
CA ARG A 316 36.66 -20.75 2.92
C ARG A 316 36.99 -22.23 2.83
N ILE A 317 36.13 -23.11 3.34
CA ILE A 317 36.32 -24.56 3.22
C ILE A 317 36.49 -24.96 1.75
N PHE A 318 35.59 -24.50 0.87
CA PHE A 318 35.66 -24.79 -0.57
C PHE A 318 36.92 -24.24 -1.23
N SER A 319 37.33 -23.01 -0.89
CA SER A 319 38.59 -22.45 -1.40
C SER A 319 39.83 -23.27 -0.98
N THR A 320 39.76 -23.94 0.17
CA THR A 320 40.86 -24.75 0.70
C THR A 320 40.87 -26.16 0.10
N LEU A 321 39.70 -26.67 -0.26
CA LEU A 321 39.51 -27.99 -0.88
C LEU A 321 39.69 -28.00 -2.40
N GLY A 322 40.00 -26.86 -3.02
CA GLY A 322 39.98 -26.59 -4.47
C GLY A 322 40.83 -27.50 -5.39
N ASN A 323 41.50 -28.53 -4.88
CA ASN A 323 42.23 -29.52 -5.68
C ASN A 323 41.77 -30.98 -5.48
N LEU A 324 40.77 -31.26 -4.64
CA LEU A 324 40.26 -32.62 -4.45
C LEU A 324 39.18 -32.95 -5.50
N PRO A 325 39.21 -34.15 -6.13
CA PRO A 325 38.26 -34.52 -7.15
C PRO A 325 36.84 -34.45 -6.60
N LEU A 326 35.99 -33.69 -7.31
CA LEU A 326 34.61 -33.34 -6.99
C LEU A 326 33.72 -34.52 -6.54
N ARG A 327 34.09 -35.76 -6.84
CA ARG A 327 33.29 -36.98 -6.57
C ARG A 327 32.98 -37.22 -5.09
N VAL A 328 33.84 -36.89 -4.14
CA VAL A 328 33.56 -37.16 -2.71
C VAL A 328 32.63 -36.09 -2.09
N VAL A 329 32.59 -34.91 -2.70
CA VAL A 329 31.73 -33.80 -2.25
C VAL A 329 30.30 -33.95 -2.79
N THR A 330 30.01 -34.91 -3.69
CA THR A 330 28.70 -34.99 -4.37
C THR A 330 27.55 -35.62 -3.59
N GLN A 331 27.74 -36.10 -2.35
CA GLN A 331 26.63 -36.78 -1.67
C GLN A 331 25.58 -35.90 -0.98
N ASP A 332 25.83 -34.61 -0.62
CA ASP A 332 24.71 -33.70 -0.22
C ASP A 332 24.97 -32.16 -0.03
N PRO A 333 25.98 -31.49 -0.60
CA PRO A 333 26.15 -30.04 -0.37
C PRO A 333 25.18 -29.20 -1.21
N THR A 334 24.64 -29.74 -2.30
CA THR A 334 23.80 -29.00 -3.25
C THR A 334 22.51 -28.51 -2.59
N GLY A 335 21.90 -29.31 -1.71
CA GLY A 335 20.71 -28.91 -0.94
C GLY A 335 20.99 -27.78 0.04
N LYS A 336 22.13 -27.83 0.75
CA LYS A 336 22.51 -26.81 1.74
C LYS A 336 22.82 -25.46 1.10
N PHE A 337 23.46 -25.45 -0.07
CA PHE A 337 23.72 -24.22 -0.80
C PHE A 337 22.46 -23.51 -1.30
N LEU A 338 21.40 -24.25 -1.58
CA LEU A 338 20.11 -23.68 -1.98
C LEU A 338 19.34 -23.08 -0.80
N LEU A 339 19.58 -23.55 0.44
CA LEU A 339 18.97 -22.97 1.63
C LEU A 339 19.46 -21.56 1.94
N ILE A 340 20.73 -21.26 1.65
CA ILE A 340 21.30 -19.93 1.93
C ILE A 340 20.53 -18.81 1.20
N PRO A 341 20.36 -18.81 -0.14
CA PRO A 341 19.60 -17.77 -0.82
C PRO A 341 18.12 -17.76 -0.41
N LEU A 342 17.52 -18.92 -0.13
CA LEU A 342 16.13 -19.00 0.33
C LEU A 342 15.92 -18.30 1.68
N PHE A 343 16.80 -18.55 2.66
CA PHE A 343 16.74 -17.86 3.95
C PHE A 343 17.08 -16.38 3.84
N SER A 344 18.01 -15.98 2.97
CA SER A 344 18.28 -14.56 2.69
C SER A 344 17.04 -13.84 2.17
N ILE A 345 16.35 -14.45 1.20
CA ILE A 345 15.10 -13.90 0.63
C ILE A 345 14.02 -13.81 1.72
N PHE A 346 13.90 -14.82 2.58
CA PHE A 346 12.96 -14.80 3.69
C PHE A 346 13.22 -13.63 4.66
N LEU A 347 14.47 -13.43 5.08
CA LEU A 347 14.85 -12.40 6.04
C LEU A 347 14.63 -10.99 5.47
N VAL A 348 15.01 -10.77 4.21
CA VAL A 348 14.72 -9.51 3.49
C VAL A 348 13.21 -9.29 3.37
N SER A 349 12.46 -10.32 2.98
CA SER A 349 11.00 -10.24 2.85
C SER A 349 10.31 -9.99 4.21
N SER A 350 10.84 -10.57 5.28
CA SER A 350 10.35 -10.37 6.65
C SER A 350 10.54 -8.92 7.10
N GLU A 351 11.68 -8.33 6.76
CA GLU A 351 11.95 -6.94 7.03
C GLU A 351 11.03 -6.01 6.21
N MET A 352 10.81 -6.32 4.94
CA MET A 352 9.82 -5.60 4.12
C MET A 352 8.41 -5.69 4.72
N ASP A 353 7.98 -6.87 5.16
CA ASP A 353 6.68 -7.07 5.81
C ASP A 353 6.56 -6.24 7.09
N ARG A 354 7.62 -6.15 7.88
CA ARG A 354 7.69 -5.34 9.10
C ARG A 354 7.51 -3.86 8.79
N LEU A 355 8.22 -3.33 7.80
CA LEU A 355 8.10 -1.93 7.38
C LEU A 355 6.70 -1.62 6.86
N HIS A 356 6.16 -2.50 6.02
CA HIS A 356 4.80 -2.36 5.53
C HIS A 356 3.76 -2.40 6.65
N ALA A 357 3.97 -3.20 7.70
CA ALA A 357 3.10 -3.22 8.87
C ALA A 357 3.18 -1.91 9.68
N LEU A 358 4.38 -1.34 9.85
CA LEU A 358 4.56 -0.05 10.50
C LEU A 358 3.88 1.07 9.71
N GLN A 359 4.10 1.10 8.39
CA GLN A 359 3.48 2.05 7.50
C GLN A 359 1.95 1.95 7.53
N ARG A 360 1.39 0.74 7.45
CA ARG A 360 -0.06 0.54 7.60
C ARG A 360 -0.59 1.07 8.93
N LYS A 361 0.13 0.83 10.03
CA LYS A 361 -0.27 1.35 11.34
C LYS A 361 -0.28 2.88 11.36
N GLN A 362 0.71 3.52 10.73
CA GLN A 362 0.76 4.97 10.59
C GLN A 362 -0.40 5.49 9.73
N GLU A 363 -0.63 4.93 8.55
CA GLU A 363 -1.73 5.33 7.67
C GLU A 363 -3.10 5.11 8.32
N ALA A 364 -3.29 3.99 9.04
CA ALA A 364 -4.50 3.74 9.82
C ALA A 364 -4.68 4.78 10.93
N SER A 365 -3.60 5.19 11.61
CA SER A 365 -3.68 6.26 12.63
C SER A 365 -4.05 7.62 12.04
N CYS A 366 -3.64 7.91 10.81
CA CYS A 366 -4.06 9.12 10.09
C CYS A 366 -5.55 9.10 9.70
N LEU A 367 -6.13 7.92 9.50
CA LEU A 367 -7.57 7.76 9.28
C LEU A 367 -8.39 7.76 10.57
N GLN A 368 -7.77 7.53 11.73
CA GLN A 368 -8.49 7.51 13.00
C GLN A 368 -9.04 8.89 13.33
N LEU A 369 -10.34 8.91 13.64
CA LEU A 369 -10.98 10.08 14.19
C LEU A 369 -10.46 10.37 15.62
N PRO A 370 -10.43 11.63 16.07
CA PRO A 370 -10.13 11.98 17.45
C PRO A 370 -10.91 11.12 18.45
N LYS A 371 -10.29 10.75 19.57
CA LYS A 371 -10.90 9.86 20.56
C LYS A 371 -12.27 10.41 21.00
N GLY A 372 -13.32 9.59 20.83
CA GLY A 372 -14.69 9.94 21.20
C GLY A 372 -15.51 10.57 20.06
N THR A 373 -14.88 10.98 18.96
CA THR A 373 -15.59 11.41 17.76
C THR A 373 -15.90 10.22 16.85
N ARG A 374 -17.06 10.29 16.21
CA ARG A 374 -17.62 9.27 15.33
C ARG A 374 -17.77 9.81 13.91
N VAL A 375 -17.98 8.93 12.94
CA VAL A 375 -18.19 9.33 11.54
C VAL A 375 -19.47 10.17 11.40
N GLN A 376 -20.47 9.91 12.25
CA GLN A 376 -21.70 10.73 12.34
C GLN A 376 -21.44 12.19 12.77
N ASP A 377 -20.31 12.47 13.44
CA ASP A 377 -19.95 13.82 13.90
C ASP A 377 -19.19 14.60 12.82
N ALA A 378 -19.00 14.02 11.64
CA ALA A 378 -18.33 14.65 10.51
C ALA A 378 -19.12 15.85 9.99
N ILE A 379 -18.41 16.90 9.58
CA ILE A 379 -19.00 18.17 9.16
C ILE A 379 -18.79 18.43 7.66
N CYS A 380 -19.63 19.29 7.10
CA CYS A 380 -19.49 19.87 5.77
C CYS A 380 -19.54 21.39 5.87
N GLY A 381 -18.87 22.11 4.96
CA GLY A 381 -18.92 23.58 4.92
C GLY A 381 -20.30 24.13 4.54
N ASN A 382 -21.15 23.31 3.90
CA ASN A 382 -22.52 23.67 3.60
C ASN A 382 -23.50 22.93 4.56
N PRO A 383 -24.31 23.66 5.34
CA PRO A 383 -25.29 23.06 6.25
C PRO A 383 -26.44 22.34 5.52
N GLU A 384 -26.81 22.75 4.31
CA GLU A 384 -27.84 22.06 3.52
C GLU A 384 -27.38 20.68 3.08
N ASP A 385 -26.12 20.58 2.62
CA ASP A 385 -25.49 19.31 2.29
C ASP A 385 -25.41 18.42 3.53
N THR A 386 -25.13 19.02 4.70
CA THR A 386 -25.07 18.30 5.98
C THR A 386 -26.39 17.61 6.30
N ASN A 387 -27.48 18.36 6.29
CA ASN A 387 -28.81 17.83 6.59
C ASN A 387 -29.23 16.75 5.57
N THR A 388 -28.94 16.98 4.28
CA THR A 388 -29.31 16.06 3.21
C THR A 388 -28.57 14.73 3.31
N ILE A 389 -27.25 14.78 3.49
CA ILE A 389 -26.42 13.58 3.63
C ILE A 389 -26.76 12.83 4.92
N GLN A 390 -26.91 13.54 6.04
CA GLN A 390 -27.26 12.90 7.31
C GLN A 390 -28.64 12.23 7.23
N GLY A 391 -29.60 12.84 6.53
CA GLY A 391 -30.91 12.25 6.28
C GLY A 391 -30.83 10.96 5.45
N GLU A 392 -29.94 10.89 4.46
CA GLU A 392 -29.77 9.70 3.61
C GLU A 392 -29.05 8.54 4.31
N ILE A 393 -28.13 8.81 5.25
CA ILE A 393 -27.37 7.79 6.00
C ILE A 393 -28.03 7.42 7.34
N ALA A 394 -29.08 8.14 7.77
CA ALA A 394 -29.58 8.13 9.16
C ALA A 394 -29.74 6.75 9.81
N ASP A 395 -30.22 5.74 9.08
CA ASP A 395 -30.47 4.37 9.56
C ASP A 395 -29.26 3.44 9.44
N ARG A 396 -28.14 3.90 8.88
CA ARG A 396 -26.99 3.07 8.49
C ARG A 396 -25.64 3.53 9.03
N TRP A 397 -25.60 4.54 9.89
CA TRP A 397 -24.37 5.02 10.51
C TRP A 397 -23.52 3.91 11.15
N SER A 398 -24.15 2.96 11.85
CA SER A 398 -23.46 1.82 12.46
C SER A 398 -22.77 0.93 11.42
N GLN A 399 -23.37 0.74 10.24
CA GLN A 399 -22.78 -0.03 9.15
C GLN A 399 -21.57 0.70 8.54
N VAL A 400 -21.66 2.02 8.42
CA VAL A 400 -20.54 2.86 7.94
C VAL A 400 -19.38 2.80 8.93
N GLU A 401 -19.64 2.98 10.22
CA GLU A 401 -18.64 2.88 11.28
C GLU A 401 -17.98 1.50 11.30
N ALA A 402 -18.76 0.42 11.18
CA ALA A 402 -18.22 -0.93 11.11
C ALA A 402 -17.30 -1.12 9.89
N SER A 403 -17.70 -0.61 8.73
CA SER A 403 -16.90 -0.69 7.48
C SER A 403 -15.60 0.11 7.57
N VAL A 404 -15.65 1.31 8.15
CA VAL A 404 -14.46 2.14 8.42
C VAL A 404 -13.55 1.45 9.45
N GLN A 405 -14.11 0.85 10.49
CA GLN A 405 -13.33 0.10 11.48
C GLN A 405 -12.63 -1.12 10.86
N VAL A 406 -13.28 -1.85 9.96
CA VAL A 406 -12.64 -2.94 9.19
C VAL A 406 -11.45 -2.42 8.38
N LEU A 407 -11.61 -1.27 7.73
CA LEU A 407 -10.53 -0.60 6.99
C LEU A 407 -9.36 -0.23 7.91
N LEU A 408 -9.64 0.33 9.09
CA LEU A 408 -8.63 0.71 10.08
C LEU A 408 -7.87 -0.50 10.64
N ASP A 409 -8.59 -1.58 10.94
CA ASP A 409 -8.00 -2.78 11.58
C ASP A 409 -7.20 -3.64 10.62
N SER A 410 -7.62 -3.71 9.35
CA SER A 410 -7.04 -4.63 8.36
C SER A 410 -6.30 -3.92 7.21
N GLY A 411 -6.47 -2.61 7.03
CA GLY A 411 -5.90 -1.86 5.91
C GLY A 411 -6.62 -2.04 4.57
N MET A 412 -7.76 -2.76 4.57
CA MET A 412 -8.74 -2.83 3.48
C MET A 412 -10.14 -3.16 4.02
N SER A 413 -11.19 -2.99 3.22
CA SER A 413 -12.55 -3.38 3.58
C SER A 413 -13.18 -4.09 2.38
N THR A 414 -13.26 -5.41 2.46
CA THR A 414 -13.94 -6.27 1.48
C THR A 414 -15.27 -6.75 2.05
N PRO A 415 -16.22 -7.19 1.21
CA PRO A 415 -17.45 -7.81 1.69
C PRO A 415 -17.20 -8.94 2.71
N ALA A 416 -16.23 -9.82 2.44
CA ALA A 416 -15.88 -10.92 3.33
C ALA A 416 -15.35 -10.43 4.70
N LEU A 417 -14.46 -9.44 4.72
CA LEU A 417 -13.94 -8.88 5.98
C LEU A 417 -15.05 -8.16 6.77
N ARG A 418 -15.99 -7.50 6.09
CA ARG A 418 -17.16 -6.88 6.75
C ARG A 418 -18.06 -7.93 7.39
N GLU A 419 -18.31 -9.05 6.71
CA GLU A 419 -19.09 -10.17 7.25
C GLU A 419 -18.42 -10.81 8.48
N VAL A 420 -17.11 -11.07 8.41
CA VAL A 420 -16.33 -11.58 9.54
C VAL A 420 -16.42 -10.63 10.75
N ARG A 421 -16.40 -9.32 10.50
CA ARG A 421 -16.56 -8.31 11.56
C ARG A 421 -17.97 -8.28 12.16
N GLN A 422 -19.01 -8.48 11.34
CA GLN A 422 -20.39 -8.57 11.82
C GLN A 422 -20.62 -9.77 12.75
N GLN A 423 -19.83 -10.83 12.59
CA GLN A 423 -19.78 -11.97 13.50
C GLN A 423 -18.88 -11.72 14.73
N GLU A 424 -18.53 -10.46 15.01
CA GLU A 424 -17.70 -10.01 16.14
C GLU A 424 -16.26 -10.52 16.14
N PHE A 425 -15.80 -11.20 15.10
CA PHE A 425 -14.40 -11.62 14.99
C PHE A 425 -13.46 -10.43 14.71
N SER A 426 -12.23 -10.54 15.20
CA SER A 426 -11.19 -9.57 14.92
C SER A 426 -10.68 -9.73 13.49
N VAL A 427 -10.77 -8.66 12.70
CA VAL A 427 -10.23 -8.61 11.33
C VAL A 427 -8.79 -8.11 11.25
N ARG A 428 -8.16 -7.88 12.40
CA ARG A 428 -6.87 -7.21 12.49
C ARG A 428 -5.78 -7.99 11.77
N GLY A 429 -5.20 -7.38 10.74
CA GLY A 429 -4.15 -7.99 9.92
C GLY A 429 -4.57 -9.19 9.08
N LEU A 430 -5.87 -9.47 8.89
CA LEU A 430 -6.34 -10.55 8.01
C LEU A 430 -5.99 -10.30 6.54
N ALA A 431 -5.98 -9.03 6.14
CA ALA A 431 -5.61 -8.57 4.81
C ALA A 431 -4.09 -8.38 4.58
N ASP A 432 -3.28 -8.65 5.61
CA ASP A 432 -1.84 -8.44 5.54
C ASP A 432 -1.17 -9.57 4.77
N LEU A 433 -1.00 -9.36 3.46
CA LEU A 433 -0.15 -10.22 2.65
C LEU A 433 1.30 -10.06 3.13
N LYS A 434 1.79 -11.09 3.83
CA LYS A 434 3.18 -11.18 4.28
C LYS A 434 3.98 -11.97 3.26
N LEU A 435 4.87 -11.28 2.55
CA LEU A 435 5.73 -11.88 1.53
C LEU A 435 6.66 -12.94 2.12
N SER A 436 7.17 -12.71 3.33
CA SER A 436 8.00 -13.67 4.07
C SER A 436 7.30 -15.01 4.30
N ARG A 437 5.99 -14.98 4.62
CA ARG A 437 5.21 -16.21 4.84
C ARG A 437 5.01 -16.98 3.54
N CYS A 438 4.73 -16.27 2.45
CA CYS A 438 4.61 -16.88 1.13
C CYS A 438 5.94 -17.54 0.72
N TRP A 439 7.06 -16.84 0.93
CA TRP A 439 8.39 -17.39 0.66
C TRP A 439 8.76 -18.55 1.54
N LEU A 440 8.44 -18.50 2.85
CA LEU A 440 8.71 -19.62 3.76
C LEU A 440 7.97 -20.88 3.30
N GLY A 441 6.70 -20.74 2.94
CA GLY A 441 5.91 -21.83 2.38
C GLY A 441 6.58 -22.42 1.14
N LEU A 442 6.97 -21.57 0.19
CA LEU A 442 7.64 -22.00 -1.03
C LEU A 442 9.02 -22.64 -0.76
N ALA A 443 9.82 -22.06 0.14
CA ALA A 443 11.17 -22.51 0.44
C ALA A 443 11.18 -23.91 1.08
N VAL A 444 10.34 -24.14 2.09
CA VAL A 444 10.23 -25.48 2.71
C VAL A 444 9.72 -26.51 1.71
N TRP A 445 8.80 -26.09 0.85
CA TRP A 445 8.19 -26.98 -0.12
C TRP A 445 9.17 -27.34 -1.26
N LEU A 446 9.98 -26.39 -1.75
CA LEU A 446 11.10 -26.64 -2.66
C LEU A 446 12.17 -27.51 -2.03
N PHE A 447 12.52 -27.24 -0.76
CA PHE A 447 13.49 -28.05 -0.03
C PHE A 447 13.03 -29.51 0.08
N HIS A 448 11.75 -29.72 0.40
CA HIS A 448 11.16 -31.06 0.41
C HIS A 448 11.21 -31.71 -0.98
N PHE A 449 10.86 -30.98 -2.04
CA PHE A 449 10.97 -31.50 -3.41
C PHE A 449 12.40 -31.92 -3.77
N LEU A 450 13.41 -31.17 -3.33
CA LEU A 450 14.81 -31.49 -3.61
C LEU A 450 15.31 -32.70 -2.83
N LEU A 451 14.89 -32.84 -1.57
CA LEU A 451 15.28 -33.96 -0.72
C LEU A 451 14.65 -35.29 -1.17
N TYR A 452 13.36 -35.27 -1.55
CA TYR A 452 12.57 -36.49 -1.75
C TYR A 452 12.14 -36.71 -3.21
N GLY A 453 12.00 -35.64 -4.01
CA GLY A 453 11.62 -35.77 -5.41
C GLY A 453 12.68 -36.45 -6.28
N CYS A 454 13.94 -36.50 -5.82
CA CYS A 454 15.02 -37.22 -6.49
C CYS A 454 15.00 -38.73 -6.20
N SER A 455 14.38 -39.18 -5.11
CA SER A 455 14.35 -40.60 -4.72
C SER A 455 13.10 -41.33 -5.20
N ASP A 456 11.96 -40.65 -5.35
CA ASP A 456 10.71 -41.20 -5.89
C ASP A 456 10.07 -40.26 -6.91
N ALA A 457 10.08 -40.67 -8.18
CA ALA A 457 9.55 -39.89 -9.29
C ALA A 457 8.02 -39.68 -9.23
N LEU A 458 7.27 -40.64 -8.66
CA LEU A 458 5.82 -40.53 -8.54
C LEU A 458 5.46 -39.49 -7.48
N LEU A 459 6.07 -39.59 -6.30
CA LEU A 459 5.85 -38.65 -5.20
C LEU A 459 6.31 -37.24 -5.60
N GLY A 460 7.47 -37.13 -6.25
CA GLY A 460 7.96 -35.88 -6.83
C GLY A 460 7.00 -35.27 -7.85
N GLY A 461 6.45 -36.09 -8.76
CA GLY A 461 5.48 -35.64 -9.78
C GLY A 461 4.18 -35.12 -9.18
N VAL A 462 3.59 -35.85 -8.23
CA VAL A 462 2.36 -35.43 -7.53
C VAL A 462 2.60 -34.14 -6.77
N ASN A 463 3.72 -34.04 -6.04
CA ASN A 463 4.09 -32.82 -5.35
C ASN A 463 4.17 -31.67 -6.37
N GLY A 464 4.95 -31.80 -7.44
CA GLY A 464 5.10 -30.78 -8.48
C GLY A 464 3.78 -30.24 -9.06
N ILE A 465 2.81 -31.13 -9.32
CA ILE A 465 1.47 -30.74 -9.78
C ILE A 465 0.72 -29.92 -8.71
N LEU A 466 0.80 -30.33 -7.44
CA LEU A 466 0.22 -29.58 -6.33
C LEU A 466 0.88 -28.20 -6.19
N MET A 467 2.19 -28.06 -6.43
CA MET A 467 2.86 -26.75 -6.50
C MET A 467 2.24 -25.87 -7.57
N GLY A 468 2.24 -26.38 -8.80
CA GLY A 468 1.85 -25.61 -9.97
C GLY A 468 0.43 -25.12 -9.81
N SER A 469 -0.45 -26.01 -9.34
CA SER A 469 -1.83 -25.68 -9.01
C SER A 469 -1.93 -24.62 -7.92
N THR A 470 -1.21 -24.77 -6.80
CA THR A 470 -1.24 -23.80 -5.69
C THR A 470 -0.74 -22.43 -6.12
N VAL A 471 0.34 -22.36 -6.92
CA VAL A 471 0.88 -21.11 -7.45
C VAL A 471 -0.10 -20.46 -8.42
N VAL A 472 -0.73 -21.23 -9.31
CA VAL A 472 -1.74 -20.72 -10.25
C VAL A 472 -2.94 -20.16 -9.49
N LEU A 473 -3.46 -20.90 -8.51
CA LEU A 473 -4.57 -20.46 -7.65
C LEU A 473 -4.19 -19.20 -6.87
N TRP A 474 -3.00 -19.18 -6.27
CA TRP A 474 -2.51 -18.01 -5.55
C TRP A 474 -2.35 -16.80 -6.48
N CYS A 475 -1.84 -16.96 -7.70
CA CYS A 475 -1.70 -15.86 -8.66
C CYS A 475 -3.06 -15.25 -9.05
N GLY A 476 -4.08 -16.09 -9.24
CA GLY A 476 -5.44 -15.68 -9.60
C GLY A 476 -6.28 -15.11 -8.44
N ALA A 477 -5.90 -15.39 -7.20
CA ALA A 477 -6.66 -14.98 -6.02
C ALA A 477 -6.64 -13.45 -5.78
N GLU A 478 -7.68 -12.95 -5.09
CA GLU A 478 -7.73 -11.56 -4.61
C GLU A 478 -6.70 -11.32 -3.50
N ARG A 479 -6.54 -10.07 -3.06
CA ARG A 479 -5.45 -9.69 -2.15
C ARG A 479 -5.61 -10.28 -0.74
N ASP A 480 -6.81 -10.21 -0.17
CA ASP A 480 -7.14 -10.83 1.12
C ASP A 480 -7.08 -12.35 1.03
N ASP A 481 -7.53 -12.94 -0.08
CA ASP A 481 -7.35 -14.38 -0.34
C ASP A 481 -5.88 -14.77 -0.36
N LYS A 482 -5.02 -14.02 -1.08
CA LYS A 482 -3.57 -14.24 -1.09
C LYS A 482 -2.98 -14.16 0.32
N ALA A 483 -3.45 -13.21 1.13
CA ALA A 483 -3.00 -13.04 2.51
C ALA A 483 -3.42 -14.24 3.38
N PHE A 484 -4.67 -14.69 3.23
CA PHE A 484 -5.19 -15.86 3.92
C PHE A 484 -4.42 -17.12 3.52
N LEU A 485 -4.32 -17.41 2.22
CA LEU A 485 -3.63 -18.59 1.67
C LEU A 485 -2.16 -18.61 2.06
N GLY A 486 -1.46 -17.46 1.97
CA GLY A 486 -0.06 -17.34 2.39
C GLY A 486 0.14 -17.50 3.90
N SER A 487 -0.82 -17.04 4.71
CA SER A 487 -0.78 -17.21 6.17
C SER A 487 -1.08 -18.66 6.57
N LEU A 488 -2.05 -19.30 5.92
CA LEU A 488 -2.43 -20.68 6.14
C LEU A 488 -1.29 -21.63 5.73
N SER A 489 -0.73 -21.44 4.54
CA SER A 489 0.38 -22.26 4.03
C SER A 489 1.60 -22.19 4.97
N ALA A 490 1.99 -20.98 5.39
CA ALA A 490 3.11 -20.81 6.33
C ALA A 490 2.87 -21.49 7.68
N LYS A 491 1.64 -21.43 8.22
CA LYS A 491 1.29 -22.12 9.47
C LYS A 491 1.34 -23.63 9.34
N ILE A 492 0.73 -24.17 8.27
CA ILE A 492 0.76 -25.61 8.01
C ILE A 492 2.21 -26.06 7.89
N VAL A 493 3.00 -25.41 7.05
CA VAL A 493 4.43 -25.68 6.87
C VAL A 493 5.22 -25.62 8.18
N THR A 494 4.94 -24.62 9.03
CA THR A 494 5.61 -24.50 10.34
C THR A 494 5.23 -25.64 11.28
N LEU A 495 3.93 -25.97 11.38
CA LEU A 495 3.45 -27.09 12.19
C LEU A 495 4.02 -28.42 11.71
N THR A 496 4.08 -28.61 10.39
CA THR A 496 4.73 -29.75 9.75
C THR A 496 6.20 -29.85 10.16
N PHE A 497 6.95 -28.76 10.02
CA PHE A 497 8.36 -28.73 10.37
C PHE A 497 8.59 -29.06 11.85
N VAL A 498 7.79 -28.46 12.74
CA VAL A 498 7.84 -28.74 14.19
C VAL A 498 7.50 -30.20 14.48
N ALA A 499 6.49 -30.76 13.82
CA ALA A 499 6.12 -32.17 14.00
C ALA A 499 7.23 -33.11 13.52
N CYS A 500 7.81 -32.87 12.33
CA CYS A 500 8.94 -33.65 11.81
C CYS A 500 10.16 -33.55 12.74
N TYR A 501 10.47 -32.35 13.23
CA TYR A 501 11.57 -32.14 14.18
C TYR A 501 11.32 -32.85 15.51
N ALA A 502 10.10 -32.74 16.05
CA ALA A 502 9.70 -33.45 17.26
C ALA A 502 9.74 -34.97 17.08
N ILE A 503 9.40 -35.49 15.90
CA ILE A 503 9.52 -36.92 15.60
C ILE A 503 11.00 -37.33 15.51
N ALA A 504 11.83 -36.53 14.84
CA ALA A 504 13.25 -36.83 14.68
C ALA A 504 14.04 -36.79 16.00
N TYR A 505 13.68 -35.89 16.92
CA TYR A 505 14.40 -35.69 18.19
C TYR A 505 13.71 -36.29 19.41
N GLY A 506 12.38 -36.29 19.46
CA GLY A 506 11.60 -36.75 20.60
C GLY A 506 11.45 -38.26 20.67
N PHE A 507 11.64 -38.96 19.55
CA PHE A 507 11.72 -40.40 19.54
C PHE A 507 13.19 -40.84 19.54
N GLU A 508 13.67 -41.30 20.69
CA GLU A 508 14.70 -42.35 20.71
C GLU A 508 14.12 -43.64 20.10
N LEU A 509 13.73 -43.61 18.82
CA LEU A 509 13.36 -44.81 18.06
C LEU A 509 14.64 -45.56 17.72
N LYS A 510 15.28 -46.12 18.75
CA LYS A 510 16.38 -47.07 18.59
C LYS A 510 15.91 -48.37 17.89
N GLU A 511 14.60 -48.61 17.80
CA GLU A 511 14.05 -49.86 17.26
C GLU A 511 13.31 -49.78 15.91
N LEU A 512 12.97 -48.60 15.40
CA LEU A 512 12.42 -48.51 14.04
C LEU A 512 13.56 -48.55 13.01
N ALA A 513 13.52 -49.51 12.08
CA ALA A 513 14.39 -49.53 10.91
C ALA A 513 14.25 -48.22 10.13
N ASP A 514 15.35 -47.69 9.61
CA ASP A 514 15.43 -46.36 8.96
C ASP A 514 14.38 -46.15 7.86
N VAL A 515 13.97 -47.23 7.18
CA VAL A 515 12.93 -47.24 6.15
C VAL A 515 11.53 -46.87 6.70
N GLN A 516 11.18 -47.34 7.90
CA GLN A 516 9.88 -47.04 8.51
C GLN A 516 9.81 -45.59 9.02
N LYS A 517 10.93 -45.02 9.45
CA LYS A 517 10.99 -43.59 9.84
C LYS A 517 10.76 -42.68 8.63
N ALA A 518 11.40 -42.99 7.50
CA ALA A 518 11.18 -42.28 6.24
C ALA A 518 9.71 -42.34 5.80
N LEU A 519 9.11 -43.53 5.82
CA LEU A 519 7.71 -43.72 5.40
C LEU A 519 6.70 -42.95 6.27
N VAL A 520 6.90 -42.91 7.60
CA VAL A 520 6.03 -42.16 8.51
C VAL A 520 6.15 -40.67 8.26
N VAL A 521 7.37 -40.16 8.05
CA VAL A 521 7.59 -38.76 7.68
C VAL A 521 6.91 -38.45 6.34
N ASP A 522 7.06 -39.31 5.33
CA ASP A 522 6.46 -39.12 4.00
C ASP A 522 4.92 -39.11 4.04
N LEU A 523 4.30 -40.02 4.80
CA LEU A 523 2.84 -40.07 4.96
C LEU A 523 2.29 -38.82 5.68
N VAL A 524 2.98 -38.35 6.71
CA VAL A 524 2.61 -37.11 7.41
C VAL A 524 2.72 -35.91 6.46
N LEU A 525 3.80 -35.83 5.69
CA LEU A 525 4.03 -34.76 4.73
C LEU A 525 3.00 -34.76 3.59
N LEU A 526 2.68 -35.94 3.04
CA LEU A 526 1.69 -36.10 1.98
C LEU A 526 0.27 -35.75 2.47
N GLY A 527 -0.11 -36.20 3.67
CA GLY A 527 -1.39 -35.84 4.28
C GLY A 527 -1.55 -34.34 4.50
N LEU A 528 -0.45 -33.64 4.81
CA LEU A 528 -0.45 -32.19 5.02
C LEU A 528 -0.44 -31.40 3.70
N ALA A 529 0.27 -31.87 2.68
CA ALA A 529 0.17 -31.33 1.32
C ALA A 529 -1.26 -31.43 0.77
N ALA A 530 -1.91 -32.58 0.99
CA ALA A 530 -3.32 -32.77 0.66
C ALA A 530 -4.22 -31.82 1.48
N ALA A 531 -4.01 -31.68 2.79
CA ALA A 531 -4.78 -30.75 3.62
C ALA A 531 -4.64 -29.28 3.17
N CYS A 532 -3.42 -28.85 2.82
CA CYS A 532 -3.16 -27.54 2.20
C CYS A 532 -3.99 -27.36 0.91
N PHE A 533 -3.92 -28.33 0.01
CA PHE A 533 -4.61 -28.29 -1.28
C PHE A 533 -6.13 -28.27 -1.12
N PHE A 534 -6.68 -29.14 -0.27
CA PHE A 534 -8.12 -29.16 0.02
C PHE A 534 -8.60 -27.88 0.73
N SER A 535 -7.77 -27.28 1.58
CA SER A 535 -8.09 -25.98 2.18
C SER A 535 -8.13 -24.86 1.14
N HIS A 536 -7.22 -24.89 0.14
CA HIS A 536 -7.25 -23.95 -0.99
C HIS A 536 -8.53 -24.14 -1.82
N LEU A 537 -8.90 -25.38 -2.13
CA LEU A 537 -10.14 -25.70 -2.85
C LEU A 537 -11.40 -25.32 -2.06
N ALA A 538 -11.40 -25.51 -0.73
CA ALA A 538 -12.52 -25.16 0.12
C ALA A 538 -12.70 -23.64 0.23
N GLY A 539 -11.60 -22.88 0.36
CA GLY A 539 -11.62 -21.42 0.29
C GLY A 539 -12.23 -20.92 -1.02
N LEU A 540 -11.80 -21.51 -2.14
CA LEU A 540 -12.36 -21.21 -3.48
C LEU A 540 -13.85 -21.57 -3.59
N ARG A 541 -14.31 -22.69 -3.02
CA ARG A 541 -15.72 -23.08 -3.04
C ARG A 541 -16.62 -22.19 -2.18
N GLY A 542 -16.15 -21.80 -1.00
CA GLY A 542 -16.86 -20.82 -0.16
C GLY A 542 -17.05 -19.49 -0.90
N PHE A 543 -16.02 -19.09 -1.65
CA PHE A 543 -16.05 -17.84 -2.42
C PHE A 543 -16.83 -17.92 -3.74
N MET A 544 -16.77 -19.03 -4.49
CA MET A 544 -17.62 -19.22 -5.67
C MET A 544 -19.11 -19.18 -5.33
N ARG A 545 -19.49 -19.51 -4.08
CA ARG A 545 -20.86 -19.32 -3.58
C ARG A 545 -21.17 -17.88 -3.18
N ALA A 546 -20.17 -17.09 -2.79
CA ALA A 546 -20.29 -15.67 -2.48
C ALA A 546 -20.16 -14.75 -3.72
N SER A 547 -19.82 -15.32 -4.89
CA SER A 547 -19.65 -14.56 -6.13
C SER A 547 -20.95 -13.87 -6.56
N PRO A 548 -20.92 -12.60 -7.00
CA PRO A 548 -22.06 -11.70 -7.04
C PRO A 548 -22.95 -11.89 -8.28
N THR A 549 -23.08 -13.09 -8.84
CA THR A 549 -24.11 -13.35 -9.88
C THR A 549 -25.54 -13.17 -9.33
N ALA A 550 -25.71 -12.99 -8.02
CA ALA A 550 -26.94 -12.53 -7.39
C ALA A 550 -27.23 -11.02 -7.53
N ASN A 551 -26.25 -10.17 -7.89
CA ASN A 551 -26.45 -8.71 -7.97
C ASN A 551 -27.27 -8.24 -9.18
N THR A 552 -27.45 -9.07 -10.21
CA THR A 552 -28.36 -8.73 -11.32
C THR A 552 -29.84 -8.79 -10.90
N LYS A 553 -30.17 -9.49 -9.80
CA LYS A 553 -31.55 -9.54 -9.27
C LYS A 553 -31.84 -8.48 -8.20
N ALA A 554 -30.83 -7.94 -7.53
CA ALA A 554 -31.01 -6.89 -6.53
C ALA A 554 -31.32 -5.51 -7.16
N ALA A 555 -30.87 -5.26 -8.38
CA ALA A 555 -31.17 -4.02 -9.11
C ALA A 555 -32.61 -3.95 -9.68
N THR A 556 -33.37 -5.05 -9.66
CA THR A 556 -34.75 -5.11 -10.19
C THR A 556 -35.83 -5.11 -9.10
N LEU A 557 -35.46 -4.96 -7.83
CA LEU A 557 -36.35 -5.08 -6.67
C LEU A 557 -36.36 -3.84 -5.77
N GLU A 558 -36.34 -2.63 -6.34
CA GLU A 558 -36.85 -1.44 -5.63
C GLU A 558 -38.24 -1.09 -6.19
N LYS A 559 -39.28 -1.70 -5.60
CA LYS A 559 -40.64 -1.13 -5.63
C LYS A 559 -40.59 0.20 -4.87
N PRO A 560 -41.18 1.29 -5.37
CA PRO A 560 -41.22 2.55 -4.63
C PRO A 560 -42.04 2.34 -3.35
N MET A 561 -41.40 2.47 -2.19
CA MET A 561 -42.11 2.61 -0.92
C MET A 561 -42.80 3.97 -0.90
N THR A 562 -44.07 4.00 -1.30
CA THR A 562 -44.99 5.10 -1.03
C THR A 562 -45.30 5.14 0.47
N LYS A 563 -44.48 5.87 1.24
CA LYS A 563 -44.86 6.28 2.61
C LYS A 563 -45.64 7.59 2.54
N THR A 564 -46.97 7.49 2.46
CA THR A 564 -47.88 8.56 2.89
C THR A 564 -47.94 8.56 4.41
N GLY A 565 -47.17 9.45 5.04
CA GLY A 565 -47.18 9.67 6.48
C GLY A 565 -46.69 11.07 6.79
N SER A 566 -47.64 12.00 6.95
CA SER A 566 -47.40 13.39 7.37
C SER A 566 -46.82 13.43 8.80
N PRO A 567 -45.73 14.18 9.08
CA PRO A 567 -45.29 14.38 10.45
C PRO A 567 -45.87 15.68 11.01
N ASN A 568 -46.72 15.54 12.04
CA ASN A 568 -46.99 16.60 12.99
C ASN A 568 -45.74 16.77 13.89
N VAL A 569 -45.02 17.87 13.71
CA VAL A 569 -43.88 18.26 14.56
C VAL A 569 -44.35 19.32 15.55
N PRO A 570 -44.16 19.16 16.87
CA PRO A 570 -44.47 20.20 17.84
C PRO A 570 -43.40 21.30 17.83
N ARG A 571 -43.87 22.54 17.75
CA ARG A 571 -43.09 23.78 17.89
C ARG A 571 -42.55 23.88 19.32
N VAL A 572 -41.24 23.71 19.49
CA VAL A 572 -40.54 24.07 20.73
C VAL A 572 -39.98 25.47 20.56
N ALA A 573 -40.56 26.44 21.29
CA ALA A 573 -40.03 27.79 21.40
C ALA A 573 -39.08 27.86 22.59
N SER A 574 -37.78 28.02 22.33
CA SER A 574 -36.79 28.39 23.35
C SER A 574 -36.26 29.79 23.06
N ALA A 575 -36.71 30.78 23.84
CA ALA A 575 -36.21 32.13 23.82
C ALA A 575 -34.88 32.20 24.59
N VAL A 576 -33.77 32.37 23.88
CA VAL A 576 -32.49 32.81 24.46
C VAL A 576 -32.25 34.24 24.00
N ARG A 577 -32.34 35.18 24.94
CA ARG A 577 -32.00 36.60 24.74
C ARG A 577 -30.48 36.74 24.83
N VAL A 578 -29.79 36.81 23.69
CA VAL A 578 -28.41 37.32 23.63
C VAL A 578 -28.48 38.76 23.14
N GLY A 579 -28.08 39.69 24.00
CA GLY A 579 -28.00 41.12 23.69
C GLY A 579 -26.80 41.42 22.79
N GLY A 580 -26.95 41.19 21.49
CA GLY A 580 -26.09 41.76 20.45
C GLY A 580 -26.93 42.67 19.55
N LYS A 581 -26.42 43.85 19.18
CA LYS A 581 -27.03 44.68 18.13
C LYS A 581 -27.13 43.83 16.86
N ALA A 582 -28.33 43.40 16.52
CA ALA A 582 -28.57 42.68 15.28
C ALA A 582 -28.28 43.61 14.11
N MET A 583 -27.20 43.33 13.38
CA MET A 583 -27.00 43.90 12.05
C MET A 583 -28.22 43.57 11.21
N SER A 584 -28.76 44.57 10.53
CA SER A 584 -29.88 44.37 9.63
C SER A 584 -29.47 43.45 8.48
N THR A 585 -30.42 42.69 7.93
CA THR A 585 -30.19 41.81 6.78
C THR A 585 -29.57 42.58 5.60
N ALA A 586 -29.91 43.87 5.45
CA ALA A 586 -29.35 44.77 4.46
C ALA A 586 -27.85 45.09 4.71
N GLU A 587 -27.42 45.25 5.95
CA GLU A 587 -26.00 45.48 6.29
C GLU A 587 -25.16 44.24 6.05
N ILE A 588 -25.70 43.04 6.33
CA ILE A 588 -25.03 41.76 6.02
C ILE A 588 -24.87 41.59 4.51
N GLU A 589 -25.89 41.95 3.73
CA GLU A 589 -25.82 41.86 2.28
C GLU A 589 -24.87 42.90 1.67
N ALA A 590 -24.85 44.12 2.22
CA ALA A 590 -23.90 45.15 1.82
C ALA A 590 -22.43 44.76 2.10
N GLN A 591 -22.15 44.16 3.27
CA GLN A 591 -20.81 43.65 3.59
C GLN A 591 -20.39 42.54 2.63
N ARG A 592 -21.27 41.58 2.33
CA ARG A 592 -20.99 40.51 1.36
C ARG A 592 -20.71 41.05 -0.05
N ILE A 593 -21.42 42.09 -0.48
CA ILE A 593 -21.18 42.73 -1.79
C ILE A 593 -19.81 43.43 -1.80
N GLU A 594 -19.45 44.11 -0.71
CA GLU A 594 -18.17 44.81 -0.60
C GLU A 594 -16.98 43.84 -0.55
N GLU A 595 -17.09 42.74 0.18
CA GLU A 595 -16.07 41.67 0.17
C GLU A 595 -15.87 41.08 -1.22
N LYS A 596 -16.96 40.78 -1.95
CA LYS A 596 -16.89 40.30 -3.34
C LYS A 596 -16.21 41.31 -4.26
N ARG A 597 -16.42 42.62 -4.05
CA ARG A 597 -15.74 43.68 -4.82
C ARG A 597 -14.25 43.74 -4.52
N LYS A 598 -13.85 43.62 -3.25
CA LYS A 598 -12.44 43.54 -2.85
C LYS A 598 -11.76 42.31 -3.46
N GLN A 599 -12.44 41.17 -3.45
CA GLN A 599 -11.95 39.93 -4.06
C GLN A 599 -11.77 40.05 -5.58
N ALA A 600 -12.75 40.66 -6.28
CA ALA A 600 -12.66 40.90 -7.72
C ALA A 600 -11.49 41.84 -8.07
N ARG A 601 -11.25 42.89 -7.27
CA ARG A 601 -10.11 43.80 -7.47
C ARG A 601 -8.76 43.10 -7.25
N PHE A 602 -8.64 42.30 -6.20
CA PHE A 602 -7.42 41.55 -5.91
C PHE A 602 -7.09 40.55 -7.03
N LEU A 603 -8.09 39.81 -7.53
CA LEU A 603 -7.93 38.88 -8.66
C LEU A 603 -7.57 39.61 -9.96
N ALA A 604 -8.20 40.75 -10.25
CA ALA A 604 -7.90 41.55 -11.42
C ALA A 604 -6.47 42.10 -11.38
N GLU A 605 -6.02 42.60 -10.23
CA GLU A 605 -4.65 43.11 -10.05
C GLU A 605 -3.62 41.97 -10.17
N ARG A 606 -3.90 40.80 -9.58
CA ARG A 606 -3.06 39.61 -9.71
C ARG A 606 -2.94 39.15 -11.17
N ASN A 607 -4.04 39.12 -11.91
CA ASN A 607 -4.06 38.76 -13.33
C ASN A 607 -3.32 39.80 -14.19
N ALA A 608 -3.45 41.10 -13.87
CA ALA A 608 -2.69 42.15 -14.56
C ALA A 608 -1.17 42.00 -14.33
N ARG A 609 -0.74 41.69 -13.10
CA ARG A 609 0.67 41.41 -12.80
C ARG A 609 1.17 40.16 -13.53
N ARG A 610 0.33 39.14 -13.69
CA ARG A 610 0.64 37.93 -14.49
C ARG A 610 0.86 38.27 -15.96
N MET A 611 -0.05 39.05 -16.55
CA MET A 611 0.06 39.47 -17.96
C MET A 611 1.32 40.31 -18.21
N ASN A 612 1.65 41.24 -17.31
CA ASN A 612 2.87 42.04 -17.45
C ASN A 612 4.15 41.20 -17.38
N ARG A 613 4.21 40.18 -16.51
CA ARG A 613 5.37 39.27 -16.46
C ARG A 613 5.53 38.42 -17.72
N LEU A 614 4.42 38.07 -18.38
CA LEU A 614 4.45 37.31 -19.64
C LEU A 614 4.86 38.19 -20.83
N THR A 615 4.53 39.49 -20.79
CA THR A 615 4.99 40.44 -21.82
C THR A 615 6.44 40.86 -21.64
N ASP A 616 6.94 40.85 -20.39
CA ASP A 616 8.33 41.24 -20.06
C ASP A 616 9.32 40.06 -20.12
N ALA A 617 8.85 38.83 -20.38
CA ALA A 617 9.72 37.69 -20.58
C ALA A 617 10.60 37.91 -21.84
N PRO A 618 11.93 37.94 -21.71
CA PRO A 618 12.81 38.27 -22.82
C PRO A 618 12.67 37.23 -23.94
N LYS A 619 12.32 37.70 -25.14
CA LYS A 619 12.20 36.89 -26.38
C LYS A 619 13.56 36.49 -26.96
N ASP A 620 14.51 36.08 -26.13
CA ASP A 620 15.85 35.77 -26.59
C ASP A 620 16.17 34.31 -26.35
N GLN A 621 15.87 33.47 -27.35
CA GLN A 621 16.52 32.19 -27.59
C GLN A 621 16.12 31.62 -28.96
N THR A 622 16.77 32.15 -30.00
CA THR A 622 17.06 31.39 -31.23
C THR A 622 18.56 31.34 -31.43
N LYS A 623 19.24 30.40 -30.76
CA LYS A 623 20.51 29.84 -31.24
C LYS A 623 20.62 28.36 -30.82
N PRO A 624 20.85 27.44 -31.75
CA PRO A 624 21.12 26.04 -31.43
C PRO A 624 22.62 25.84 -31.18
N GLU A 625 22.91 24.77 -30.44
CA GLU A 625 24.16 24.00 -30.40
C GLU A 625 25.37 24.48 -29.54
N GLN A 626 25.95 23.46 -28.90
CA GLN A 626 27.26 23.36 -28.25
C GLN A 626 27.41 23.82 -26.79
N ALA A 627 26.98 22.95 -25.85
CA ALA A 627 27.72 22.68 -24.61
C ALA A 627 27.17 21.43 -23.87
N VAL A 628 27.58 20.23 -24.29
CA VAL A 628 27.46 19.01 -23.46
C VAL A 628 28.88 18.54 -23.13
N ALA A 629 29.46 19.11 -22.09
CA ALA A 629 30.58 18.52 -21.35
C ALA A 629 30.77 19.26 -20.02
N GLY A 630 30.44 18.59 -18.91
CA GLY A 630 30.93 18.98 -17.59
C GLY A 630 29.88 19.47 -16.59
N ILE A 631 28.99 18.57 -16.15
CA ILE A 631 28.37 18.72 -14.83
C ILE A 631 28.98 17.70 -13.88
N ARG A 632 29.80 18.26 -12.99
CA ARG A 632 30.58 17.65 -11.93
C ARG A 632 29.64 17.17 -10.82
N VAL A 633 29.76 15.90 -10.48
CA VAL A 633 29.23 15.26 -9.28
C VAL A 633 29.78 15.96 -8.03
N ARG A 634 29.02 16.87 -7.42
CA ARG A 634 29.28 17.37 -6.06
C ARG A 634 27.96 17.81 -5.38
N ARG A 635 27.25 16.85 -4.78
CA ARG A 635 26.50 17.00 -3.50
C ARG A 635 25.70 15.73 -3.18
N ILE A 636 26.39 14.71 -2.68
CA ILE A 636 25.81 13.68 -1.81
C ILE A 636 26.90 13.34 -0.80
N ARG A 637 27.08 14.15 0.25
CA ARG A 637 28.03 13.79 1.32
C ARG A 637 27.82 14.43 2.71
N SER A 638 26.64 14.93 3.06
CA SER A 638 26.44 15.56 4.38
C SER A 638 25.39 14.94 5.30
N ASP A 639 24.54 14.01 4.85
CA ASP A 639 23.38 13.61 5.66
C ASP A 639 23.43 12.16 6.18
N LEU A 640 24.62 11.53 6.18
CA LEU A 640 24.79 10.12 6.58
C LEU A 640 25.62 9.92 7.87
N LEU A 641 25.83 10.96 8.69
CA LEU A 641 26.75 10.89 9.83
C LEU A 641 26.18 11.40 11.16
N VAL A 642 24.86 11.33 11.34
CA VAL A 642 24.20 11.44 12.64
C VAL A 642 23.19 10.31 12.77
N LEU A 643 23.69 9.10 13.05
CA LEU A 643 23.00 7.95 13.64
C LEU A 643 24.01 6.78 13.66
N VAL A 644 24.95 6.86 14.61
CA VAL A 644 25.67 5.72 15.19
C VAL A 644 25.39 5.76 16.69
#